data_AF-A0A2S9XNQ2-F1
#
_entry.id   AF-A0A2S9XNQ2-F1
#
_cell.length_a   1.000
_cell.length_b   1.000
_cell.length_c   1.000
_cell.angle_alpha   90.00
_cell.angle_beta   90.00
_cell.angle_gamma   90.00
#
_symmetry.space_group_name_H-M   'P 1'
#
loop_
_entity.id
_entity.type
_entity.pdbx_description
1 polymer ?
#
loop_
_entity_poly.entity_id
_entity_poly.type
_entity_poly.pdbx_seq_one_letter_code
_entity_poly.pdbx_strand_id
1 'polypeptide(L)'
;MVDGDGSTTRGRASRTLEVPAVLLGLGQFGARVAERLRAEHAQGASRSDTDHALGVVSVASSDLASVDTIAEQTLELVRRALAHTRMVAVRDASAVEHHTRLTIFVFANLGELDVRAHLWSILSKVQARLLAELGPIFEAYRTGKDRNGVILPLLTMPHPPSAADGPELVATVHELVTAVTATPARRRAIPQLYLIEDVAEFSVLSEAELSQCVRNFATLLLYADLGAGPGSDVGTELGSQLLHGDQPKEPLATFVCAVAEFPRAKLAAYGRDRVALELLDAIQDAPRVDASLSDADALEEIEARSFDREDEAEQDVRAVLERYAPKHEPDPPPRWWQRPERVSERFGPDPGDPSLLAAQAPAAVPRGWLEARMREIESTWRLLQRKRFDDVVARDRAAVERWRDQLLARLRRRVDRELWHDPSPQSLRRTEELVAKLRRAFAEQLDDAVRERDQARPAPPPDFEELRDAHARMLDAARRKPDPPRMLLWAVLALLAILLFVPPVLRMLADALWIDPDHWYEPLVRDQAWVTALLLGGLGLGAWLGWVLGKAQLALLRALDRMWAALRNTIAGGHGSLLEYFTTRLRLSRAIARVESLLAVQASLDADAESLLLIDKAARRARGELRDHLRELGVELRPNERDDISGLLGRGGETLVEPFVGDDGAADIVDALAPEGRESRVHDVLATLAKHYARGDRWREELPFADLARLRRASERHADPIATWDPFAGAERASATAERIAGFVRRQRRSLRGALNFSGYEELDATGVTHPFRRSGEAIVPRSALALVRERAEAASERIVLRPGVEEDRAYYVLTASGIAESAVASLHSVAKPAPAVDPNSTESPS
;
A
#
# COMPACT_ATOMS: atom_id res chain seq x y z
N MET A 1 5.93 -12.52 -59.54
CA MET A 1 7.04 -11.97 -58.75
C MET A 1 6.76 -12.34 -57.32
N VAL A 2 7.63 -13.18 -56.77
CA VAL A 2 7.52 -13.87 -55.50
C VAL A 2 8.36 -13.06 -54.52
N ASP A 3 7.73 -12.27 -53.66
CA ASP A 3 8.41 -11.69 -52.51
C ASP A 3 8.18 -12.65 -51.34
N GLY A 4 9.25 -13.34 -50.99
CA GLY A 4 9.29 -14.35 -49.93
C GLY A 4 9.11 -13.71 -48.57
N ASP A 5 8.03 -14.10 -47.92
CA ASP A 5 7.66 -13.79 -46.55
C ASP A 5 8.69 -14.42 -45.58
N GLY A 6 9.76 -13.68 -45.29
CA GLY A 6 10.87 -14.07 -44.41
C GLY A 6 10.57 -13.95 -42.91
N SER A 7 9.30 -14.09 -42.51
CA SER A 7 8.84 -13.78 -41.14
C SER A 7 8.52 -14.99 -40.25
N THR A 8 8.70 -16.23 -40.75
CA THR A 8 8.24 -17.46 -40.05
C THR A 8 9.29 -18.25 -39.26
N THR A 9 10.52 -17.75 -39.08
CA THR A 9 11.54 -18.46 -38.27
C THR A 9 11.57 -18.07 -36.78
N ARG A 10 10.74 -17.10 -36.35
CA ARG A 10 10.53 -16.78 -34.92
C ARG A 10 9.41 -17.65 -34.35
N GLY A 11 9.77 -18.87 -33.94
CA GLY A 11 8.80 -19.78 -33.32
C GLY A 11 9.33 -21.15 -32.90
N ARG A 12 10.65 -21.40 -32.94
CA ARG A 12 11.28 -22.52 -32.26
C ARG A 12 12.20 -22.01 -31.15
N ALA A 13 11.62 -21.23 -30.24
CA ALA A 13 12.24 -21.00 -28.95
C ALA A 13 12.29 -22.35 -28.21
N SER A 14 13.47 -22.95 -28.19
CA SER A 14 14.04 -23.72 -27.08
C SER A 14 13.02 -24.20 -26.04
N ARG A 15 12.42 -25.37 -26.29
CA ARG A 15 11.59 -26.08 -25.32
C ARG A 15 12.49 -26.78 -24.31
N THR A 16 12.77 -26.04 -23.25
CA THR A 16 13.08 -26.45 -21.88
C THR A 16 12.92 -27.96 -21.58
N LEU A 17 14.05 -28.63 -21.29
CA LEU A 17 14.18 -29.99 -20.71
C LEU A 17 13.19 -31.04 -21.27
N GLU A 18 13.44 -31.55 -22.47
CA GLU A 18 12.80 -32.80 -22.95
C GLU A 18 13.17 -34.03 -22.08
N VAL A 19 14.23 -33.94 -21.26
CA VAL A 19 14.72 -35.05 -20.43
C VAL A 19 14.37 -34.84 -18.94
N PRO A 20 13.43 -35.61 -18.35
CA PRO A 20 13.23 -35.62 -16.91
C PRO A 20 14.51 -35.98 -16.17
N ALA A 21 14.87 -35.14 -15.20
CA ALA A 21 16.08 -35.31 -14.40
C ALA A 21 15.78 -35.19 -12.89
N VAL A 22 16.52 -35.99 -12.11
CA VAL A 22 16.51 -35.97 -10.65
C VAL A 22 17.92 -35.71 -10.16
N LEU A 23 18.07 -34.76 -9.24
CA LEU A 23 19.34 -34.40 -8.61
C LEU A 23 19.41 -35.07 -7.24
N LEU A 24 20.43 -35.90 -7.00
CA LEU A 24 20.72 -36.55 -5.72
C LEU A 24 22.05 -36.01 -5.17
N GLY A 25 21.99 -35.08 -4.23
CA GLY A 25 23.16 -34.56 -3.51
C GLY A 25 23.45 -35.39 -2.26
N LEU A 26 24.61 -36.02 -2.19
CA LEU A 26 25.05 -36.81 -1.04
C LEU A 26 26.18 -36.09 -0.30
N GLY A 27 26.05 -35.99 1.02
CA GLY A 27 27.01 -35.26 1.85
C GLY A 27 26.86 -33.75 1.73
N GLN A 28 27.76 -33.01 2.38
CA GLN A 28 27.68 -31.54 2.39
C GLN A 28 27.98 -30.94 1.02
N PHE A 29 29.00 -31.45 0.33
CA PHE A 29 29.38 -30.99 -1.00
C PHE A 29 28.26 -31.24 -2.02
N GLY A 30 27.75 -32.49 -2.07
CA GLY A 30 26.72 -32.88 -3.03
C GLY A 30 25.40 -32.13 -2.85
N ALA A 31 24.97 -31.93 -1.60
CA ALA A 31 23.78 -31.15 -1.28
C ALA A 31 23.89 -29.70 -1.77
N ARG A 32 25.02 -29.03 -1.53
CA ARG A 32 25.26 -27.64 -1.99
C ARG A 32 25.19 -27.52 -3.52
N VAL A 33 25.79 -28.45 -4.26
CA VAL A 33 25.76 -28.46 -5.73
C VAL A 33 24.32 -28.66 -6.24
N ALA A 34 23.59 -29.64 -5.69
CA ALA A 34 22.23 -29.96 -6.11
C ALA A 34 21.25 -28.80 -5.83
N GLU A 35 21.35 -28.15 -4.67
CA GLU A 35 20.55 -26.98 -4.31
C GLU A 35 20.85 -25.78 -5.20
N ARG A 36 22.13 -25.54 -5.50
CA ARG A 36 22.53 -24.45 -6.39
C ARG A 36 21.97 -24.63 -7.80
N LEU A 37 22.09 -25.83 -8.37
CA LEU A 37 21.52 -26.17 -9.68
C LEU A 37 20.00 -25.96 -9.71
N ARG A 38 19.30 -26.33 -8.63
CA ARG A 38 17.86 -26.11 -8.50
C ARG A 38 17.50 -24.62 -8.52
N ALA A 39 18.25 -23.81 -7.78
CA ALA A 39 18.01 -22.37 -7.70
C ALA A 39 18.22 -21.68 -9.05
N GLU A 40 19.28 -22.04 -9.77
CA GLU A 40 19.56 -21.54 -11.13
C GLU A 40 18.44 -21.93 -12.11
N HIS A 41 17.93 -23.17 -12.03
CA HIS A 41 16.79 -23.62 -12.84
C HIS A 41 15.50 -22.84 -12.55
N ALA A 42 15.18 -22.62 -11.26
CA ALA A 42 13.99 -21.88 -10.86
C ALA A 42 14.01 -20.43 -11.38
N GLN A 43 15.19 -19.80 -11.44
CA GLN A 43 15.35 -18.45 -11.98
C GLN A 43 15.15 -18.40 -13.51
N GLY A 44 15.65 -19.41 -14.24
CA GLY A 44 15.47 -19.53 -15.70
C GLY A 44 14.05 -19.89 -16.14
N ALA A 45 13.33 -20.69 -15.35
CA ALA A 45 11.98 -21.18 -15.67
C ALA A 45 10.88 -20.10 -15.63
N SER A 46 11.12 -18.92 -15.03
CA SER A 46 10.13 -17.84 -14.92
C SER A 46 9.62 -17.27 -16.26
N ARG A 47 10.23 -17.65 -17.40
CA ARG A 47 9.80 -17.30 -18.76
C ARG A 47 8.94 -18.36 -19.46
N SER A 48 8.82 -19.58 -18.95
CA SER A 48 7.93 -20.61 -19.51
C SER A 48 6.91 -21.07 -18.48
N ASP A 49 5.63 -20.92 -18.80
CA ASP A 49 4.43 -21.33 -18.02
C ASP A 49 4.34 -22.84 -17.73
N THR A 50 5.42 -23.58 -17.93
CA THR A 50 5.48 -25.02 -17.73
C THR A 50 6.11 -25.34 -16.37
N ASP A 51 5.32 -26.05 -15.56
CA ASP A 51 5.58 -26.52 -14.20
C ASP A 51 6.68 -27.63 -14.16
N HIS A 52 7.78 -27.42 -14.87
CA HIS A 52 8.88 -28.36 -15.07
C HIS A 52 9.93 -28.22 -13.96
N ALA A 53 9.53 -28.44 -12.71
CA ALA A 53 10.48 -28.46 -11.60
C ALA A 53 11.41 -29.69 -11.72
N LEU A 54 12.73 -29.45 -11.62
CA LEU A 54 13.71 -30.50 -11.34
C LEU A 54 13.43 -31.07 -9.94
N GLY A 55 13.37 -32.39 -9.82
CA GLY A 55 13.30 -33.06 -8.52
C GLY A 55 14.67 -33.04 -7.86
N VAL A 56 14.74 -32.63 -6.58
CA VAL A 56 15.99 -32.62 -5.82
C VAL A 56 15.83 -33.39 -4.52
N VAL A 57 16.75 -34.33 -4.29
CA VAL A 57 17.01 -34.99 -3.02
C VAL A 57 18.39 -34.52 -2.57
N SER A 58 18.46 -33.78 -1.47
CA SER A 58 19.72 -33.38 -0.82
C SER A 58 19.79 -34.08 0.53
N VAL A 59 20.90 -34.76 0.83
CA VAL A 59 21.07 -35.53 2.06
C VAL A 59 22.35 -35.09 2.77
N ALA A 60 22.22 -34.61 4.01
CA ALA A 60 23.35 -34.23 4.85
C ALA A 60 24.15 -35.47 5.29
N SER A 61 25.43 -35.28 5.66
CA SER A 61 26.35 -36.38 5.96
C SER A 61 25.86 -37.32 7.06
N SER A 62 25.16 -36.81 8.09
CA SER A 62 24.59 -37.61 9.19
C SER A 62 23.49 -38.59 8.77
N ASP A 63 22.79 -38.30 7.67
CA ASP A 63 21.55 -39.00 7.29
C ASP A 63 21.78 -40.10 6.24
N LEU A 64 23.02 -40.24 5.75
CA LEU A 64 23.41 -41.18 4.70
C LEU A 64 23.21 -42.67 5.08
N ALA A 65 23.11 -42.97 6.38
CA ALA A 65 22.80 -44.32 6.87
C ALA A 65 21.38 -44.79 6.48
N SER A 66 20.47 -43.87 6.16
CA SER A 66 19.07 -44.16 5.80
C SER A 66 18.88 -44.54 4.32
N VAL A 67 19.67 -45.50 3.85
CA VAL A 67 19.76 -45.92 2.43
C VAL A 67 18.39 -46.21 1.80
N ASP A 68 17.50 -46.90 2.52
CA ASP A 68 16.14 -47.23 2.05
C ASP A 68 15.29 -45.98 1.82
N THR A 69 15.33 -45.01 2.75
CA THR A 69 14.59 -43.76 2.66
C THR A 69 15.05 -42.92 1.48
N ILE A 70 16.38 -42.81 1.27
CA ILE A 70 16.96 -42.08 0.13
C ILE A 70 16.50 -42.69 -1.19
N ALA A 71 16.51 -44.02 -1.31
CA ALA A 71 16.08 -44.71 -2.51
C ALA A 71 14.58 -44.50 -2.79
N GLU A 72 13.74 -44.51 -1.75
CA GLU A 72 12.30 -44.27 -1.87
C GLU A 72 11.97 -42.82 -2.27
N GLN A 73 12.61 -41.83 -1.65
CA GLN A 73 12.44 -40.42 -2.01
C GLN A 73 12.89 -40.16 -3.45
N THR A 74 14.04 -40.72 -3.85
CA THR A 74 14.54 -40.60 -5.23
C THR A 74 13.52 -41.19 -6.21
N LEU A 75 12.99 -42.39 -5.94
CA LEU A 75 11.95 -42.99 -6.78
C LEU A 75 10.67 -42.15 -6.84
N GLU A 76 10.22 -41.59 -5.72
CA GLU A 76 9.02 -40.76 -5.70
C GLU A 76 9.18 -39.55 -6.63
N LEU A 77 10.34 -38.90 -6.62
CA LEU A 77 10.64 -37.80 -7.53
C LEU A 77 10.74 -38.28 -8.99
N VAL A 78 11.31 -39.45 -9.24
CA VAL A 78 11.31 -40.05 -10.59
C VAL A 78 9.88 -40.28 -11.08
N ARG A 79 8.97 -40.81 -10.24
CA ARG A 79 7.56 -41.00 -10.60
C ARG A 79 6.87 -39.68 -10.93
N ARG A 80 7.16 -38.61 -10.17
CA ARG A 80 6.64 -37.26 -10.47
C ARG A 80 7.23 -36.72 -11.77
N ALA A 81 8.52 -36.95 -12.03
CA ALA A 81 9.20 -36.51 -13.25
C ALA A 81 8.68 -37.24 -14.50
N LEU A 82 8.30 -38.53 -14.36
CA LEU A 82 7.75 -39.38 -15.42
C LEU A 82 6.22 -39.50 -15.40
N ALA A 83 5.51 -38.59 -14.73
CA ALA A 83 4.05 -38.65 -14.65
C ALA A 83 3.42 -38.59 -16.06
N HIS A 84 2.42 -39.45 -16.31
CA HIS A 84 1.78 -39.62 -17.62
C HIS A 84 1.33 -38.29 -18.25
N THR A 85 0.70 -37.41 -17.47
CA THR A 85 0.24 -36.08 -17.93
C THR A 85 1.38 -35.24 -18.49
N ARG A 86 2.57 -35.34 -17.89
CA ARG A 86 3.78 -34.63 -18.33
C ARG A 86 4.35 -35.25 -19.60
N MET A 87 4.43 -36.58 -19.67
CA MET A 87 4.90 -37.28 -20.86
C MET A 87 4.03 -37.01 -22.09
N VAL A 88 2.71 -36.97 -21.92
CA VAL A 88 1.75 -36.64 -23.00
C VAL A 88 1.88 -35.18 -23.42
N ALA A 89 1.98 -34.24 -22.48
CA ALA A 89 2.16 -32.83 -22.79
C ALA A 89 3.47 -32.57 -23.59
N VAL A 90 4.56 -33.25 -23.23
CA VAL A 90 5.84 -33.15 -23.94
C VAL A 90 5.73 -33.74 -25.35
N ARG A 91 5.15 -34.94 -25.50
CA ARG A 91 4.92 -35.58 -26.81
C ARG A 91 4.05 -34.72 -27.73
N ASP A 92 2.94 -34.22 -27.21
CA ASP A 92 1.97 -33.43 -27.97
C ASP A 92 2.55 -32.05 -28.35
N ALA A 93 3.46 -31.52 -27.53
CA ALA A 93 4.22 -30.32 -27.87
C ALA A 93 5.26 -30.57 -28.96
N SER A 94 6.14 -31.58 -28.81
CA SER A 94 7.32 -31.78 -29.69
C SER A 94 6.99 -32.33 -31.08
N ALA A 95 5.84 -33.00 -31.27
CA ALA A 95 5.44 -33.68 -32.51
C ALA A 95 6.48 -34.72 -33.02
N VAL A 96 7.42 -35.12 -32.16
CA VAL A 96 8.43 -36.16 -32.38
C VAL A 96 8.23 -37.21 -31.30
N GLU A 97 8.15 -38.49 -31.67
CA GLU A 97 8.17 -39.61 -30.73
C GLU A 97 9.56 -39.67 -30.05
N HIS A 98 9.77 -38.85 -29.03
CA HIS A 98 10.97 -38.97 -28.21
C HIS A 98 10.86 -40.20 -27.32
N HIS A 99 11.92 -41.00 -27.33
CA HIS A 99 12.12 -42.05 -26.34
C HIS A 99 12.11 -41.46 -24.93
N THR A 100 11.35 -42.06 -24.01
CA THR A 100 11.27 -41.60 -22.62
C THR A 100 12.66 -41.72 -21.97
N ARG A 101 13.36 -40.60 -21.76
CA ARG A 101 14.72 -40.57 -21.20
C ARG A 101 14.71 -40.02 -19.77
N LEU A 102 15.38 -40.69 -18.84
CA LEU A 102 15.53 -40.32 -17.43
C LEU A 102 17.02 -40.25 -17.09
N THR A 103 17.44 -39.14 -16.47
CA THR A 103 18.80 -38.99 -15.94
C THR A 103 18.78 -38.68 -14.44
N ILE A 104 19.42 -39.49 -13.62
CA ILE A 104 19.61 -39.26 -12.18
C ILE A 104 21.06 -38.83 -11.98
N PHE A 105 21.29 -37.58 -11.61
CA PHE A 105 22.62 -37.06 -11.28
C PHE A 105 22.90 -37.31 -9.81
N VAL A 106 24.03 -37.94 -9.49
CA VAL A 106 24.45 -38.17 -8.10
C VAL A 106 25.71 -37.34 -7.87
N PHE A 107 25.62 -36.35 -6.97
CA PHE A 107 26.74 -35.49 -6.62
C PHE A 107 27.30 -35.91 -5.27
N ALA A 108 28.60 -36.19 -5.19
CA ALA A 108 29.22 -36.61 -3.93
C ALA A 108 30.72 -36.29 -3.93
N ASN A 109 31.28 -36.10 -2.72
CA ASN A 109 32.72 -35.94 -2.52
C ASN A 109 33.27 -37.11 -1.71
N LEU A 110 34.21 -37.87 -2.27
CA LEU A 110 34.86 -38.99 -1.59
C LEU A 110 35.77 -38.53 -0.44
N GLY A 111 36.10 -37.25 -0.33
CA GLY A 111 36.75 -36.70 0.86
C GLY A 111 35.91 -36.82 2.13
N GLU A 112 34.59 -36.91 2.01
CA GLU A 112 33.67 -37.07 3.15
C GLU A 112 33.56 -38.55 3.56
N LEU A 113 33.91 -38.86 4.82
CA LEU A 113 33.96 -40.23 5.34
C LEU A 113 32.61 -40.96 5.26
N ASP A 114 31.53 -40.28 5.65
CA ASP A 114 30.17 -40.85 5.62
C ASP A 114 29.72 -41.17 4.19
N VAL A 115 30.15 -40.36 3.21
CA VAL A 115 29.90 -40.58 1.78
C VAL A 115 30.65 -41.83 1.31
N ARG A 116 31.95 -41.96 1.61
CA ARG A 116 32.73 -43.16 1.24
C ARG A 116 32.08 -44.44 1.74
N ALA A 117 31.63 -44.44 2.99
CA ALA A 117 31.05 -45.62 3.65
C ALA A 117 29.71 -46.07 3.02
N HIS A 118 28.89 -45.15 2.50
CA HIS A 118 27.52 -45.45 2.09
C HIS A 118 27.23 -45.31 0.59
N LEU A 119 28.12 -44.67 -0.19
CA LEU A 119 27.88 -44.33 -1.60
C LEU A 119 27.45 -45.52 -2.45
N TRP A 120 28.19 -46.65 -2.38
CA TRP A 120 27.83 -47.84 -3.15
C TRP A 120 26.49 -48.46 -2.71
N SER A 121 26.22 -48.49 -1.40
CA SER A 121 24.95 -49.00 -0.86
C SER A 121 23.77 -48.19 -1.41
N ILE A 122 23.89 -46.86 -1.42
CA ILE A 122 22.89 -45.95 -1.97
C ILE A 122 22.73 -46.14 -3.49
N LEU A 123 23.83 -46.11 -4.25
CA LEU A 123 23.80 -46.28 -5.71
C LEU A 123 23.20 -47.61 -6.13
N SER A 124 23.62 -48.71 -5.48
CA SER A 124 23.12 -50.06 -5.78
C SER A 124 21.64 -50.21 -5.41
N LYS A 125 21.19 -49.63 -4.29
CA LYS A 125 19.78 -49.66 -3.88
C LYS A 125 18.90 -48.83 -4.81
N VAL A 126 19.32 -47.62 -5.15
CA VAL A 126 18.62 -46.74 -6.13
C VAL A 126 18.53 -47.45 -7.48
N GLN A 127 19.63 -48.03 -7.98
CA GLN A 127 19.63 -48.81 -9.21
C GLN A 127 18.66 -50.00 -9.14
N ALA A 128 18.72 -50.80 -8.09
CA ALA A 128 17.86 -51.98 -7.93
C ALA A 128 16.37 -51.60 -7.90
N ARG A 129 16.04 -50.54 -7.15
CA ARG A 129 14.68 -50.00 -7.02
C ARG A 129 14.17 -49.41 -8.35
N LEU A 130 15.00 -48.62 -9.04
CA LEU A 130 14.69 -48.05 -10.36
C LEU A 130 14.40 -49.14 -11.39
N LEU A 131 15.25 -50.16 -11.45
CA LEU A 131 15.10 -51.27 -12.39
C LEU A 131 13.95 -52.21 -12.02
N ALA A 132 13.64 -52.39 -10.74
CA ALA A 132 12.52 -53.21 -10.30
C ALA A 132 11.16 -52.59 -10.70
N GLU A 133 11.00 -51.28 -10.50
CA GLU A 133 9.72 -50.61 -10.71
C GLU A 133 9.53 -50.09 -12.15
N LEU A 134 10.57 -49.46 -12.71
CA LEU A 134 10.52 -48.79 -14.01
C LEU A 134 11.29 -49.53 -15.09
N GLY A 135 11.86 -50.69 -14.74
CA GLY A 135 12.59 -51.55 -15.66
C GLY A 135 11.86 -51.81 -16.98
N PRO A 136 10.57 -52.18 -16.99
CA PRO A 136 9.84 -52.48 -18.23
C PRO A 136 9.78 -51.31 -19.21
N ILE A 137 9.76 -50.06 -18.72
CA ILE A 137 9.72 -48.85 -19.55
C ILE A 137 11.02 -48.69 -20.34
N PHE A 138 12.16 -49.00 -19.70
CA PHE A 138 13.48 -48.82 -20.29
C PHE A 138 14.03 -50.09 -20.94
N GLU A 139 13.32 -51.22 -20.91
CA GLU A 139 13.86 -52.55 -21.25
C GLU A 139 14.37 -52.66 -22.69
N ALA A 140 13.65 -52.08 -23.66
CA ALA A 140 14.06 -52.00 -25.06
C ALA A 140 15.28 -51.08 -25.29
N TYR A 141 15.63 -50.26 -24.28
CA TYR A 141 16.55 -49.14 -24.33
C TYR A 141 17.60 -49.24 -23.20
N ARG A 142 18.12 -50.46 -22.95
CA ARG A 142 19.11 -50.71 -21.87
C ARG A 142 20.56 -50.78 -22.34
N THR A 143 20.82 -50.88 -23.64
CA THR A 143 22.15 -51.19 -24.17
C THR A 143 22.64 -50.17 -25.19
N GLY A 144 23.95 -49.92 -25.19
CA GLY A 144 24.60 -49.09 -26.20
C GLY A 144 24.17 -47.63 -26.14
N LYS A 145 24.08 -47.00 -27.31
CA LYS A 145 23.76 -45.58 -27.49
C LYS A 145 22.28 -45.26 -27.28
N ASP A 146 21.41 -46.28 -27.22
CA ASP A 146 19.96 -46.13 -27.06
C ASP A 146 19.52 -46.17 -25.59
N ARG A 147 20.42 -45.90 -24.64
CA ARG A 147 20.13 -46.13 -23.22
C ARG A 147 19.39 -44.97 -22.57
N ASN A 148 18.15 -45.22 -22.17
CA ASN A 148 17.25 -44.14 -21.78
C ASN A 148 16.99 -44.01 -20.26
N GLY A 149 17.54 -44.90 -19.42
CA GLY A 149 17.49 -44.78 -17.97
C GLY A 149 18.90 -44.82 -17.37
N VAL A 150 19.39 -43.68 -16.90
CA VAL A 150 20.80 -43.53 -16.51
C VAL A 150 20.95 -42.89 -15.13
N ILE A 151 21.78 -43.49 -14.29
CA ILE A 151 22.32 -42.91 -13.06
C ILE A 151 23.75 -42.48 -13.36
N LEU A 152 24.05 -41.19 -13.18
CA LEU A 152 25.36 -40.60 -13.44
C LEU A 152 25.98 -40.09 -12.14
N PRO A 153 26.87 -40.88 -11.51
CA PRO A 153 27.68 -40.42 -10.40
C PRO A 153 28.73 -39.45 -10.89
N LEU A 154 28.63 -38.19 -10.44
CA LEU A 154 29.59 -37.12 -10.60
C LEU A 154 30.32 -36.95 -9.26
N LEU A 155 31.45 -37.64 -9.14
CA LEU A 155 32.22 -37.79 -7.91
C LEU A 155 33.43 -36.87 -7.93
N THR A 156 33.64 -36.17 -6.83
CA THR A 156 34.89 -35.45 -6.57
C THR A 156 35.73 -36.22 -5.56
N MET A 157 37.05 -36.09 -5.61
CA MET A 157 37.92 -36.62 -4.57
C MET A 157 39.15 -35.74 -4.34
N PRO A 158 39.69 -35.69 -3.12
CA PRO A 158 41.03 -35.15 -2.88
C PRO A 158 42.08 -35.98 -3.62
N HIS A 159 43.15 -35.35 -4.11
CA HIS A 159 44.25 -36.03 -4.79
C HIS A 159 44.90 -37.04 -3.82
N PRO A 160 44.78 -38.36 -4.08
CA PRO A 160 45.14 -39.39 -3.09
C PRO A 160 46.58 -39.32 -2.56
N PRO A 161 47.61 -39.03 -3.40
CA PRO A 161 48.99 -38.86 -2.90
C PRO A 161 49.18 -37.71 -1.91
N SER A 162 48.33 -36.67 -1.96
CA SER A 162 48.41 -35.49 -1.09
C SER A 162 47.46 -35.56 0.11
N ALA A 163 46.53 -36.53 0.13
CA ALA A 163 45.51 -36.66 1.15
C ALA A 163 45.93 -37.63 2.27
N ALA A 164 45.58 -37.30 3.53
CA ALA A 164 45.83 -38.17 4.68
C ALA A 164 45.14 -39.54 4.53
N ASP A 165 43.93 -39.54 3.97
CA ASP A 165 43.11 -40.72 3.73
C ASP A 165 43.36 -41.33 2.33
N GLY A 166 44.47 -40.99 1.67
CA GLY A 166 44.83 -41.41 0.31
C GLY A 166 44.60 -42.90 0.01
N PRO A 167 45.10 -43.84 0.84
CA PRO A 167 44.87 -45.28 0.62
C PRO A 167 43.39 -45.68 0.63
N GLU A 168 42.59 -45.07 1.49
CA GLU A 168 41.15 -45.37 1.60
C GLU A 168 40.38 -44.83 0.41
N LEU A 169 40.75 -43.65 -0.09
CA LEU A 169 40.18 -43.08 -1.31
C LEU A 169 40.39 -44.00 -2.51
N VAL A 170 41.63 -44.48 -2.68
CA VAL A 170 42.00 -45.42 -3.75
C VAL A 170 41.20 -46.73 -3.64
N ALA A 171 41.14 -47.32 -2.43
CA ALA A 171 40.37 -48.53 -2.19
C ALA A 171 38.88 -48.35 -2.52
N THR A 172 38.29 -47.22 -2.12
CA THR A 172 36.89 -46.89 -2.41
C THR A 172 36.62 -46.81 -3.92
N VAL A 173 37.52 -46.17 -4.67
CA VAL A 173 37.39 -46.07 -6.15
C VAL A 173 37.47 -47.46 -6.80
N HIS A 174 38.45 -48.29 -6.42
CA HIS A 174 38.56 -49.66 -6.93
C HIS A 174 37.33 -50.51 -6.61
N GLU A 175 36.79 -50.39 -5.39
CA GLU A 175 35.57 -51.08 -4.98
C GLU A 175 34.37 -50.63 -5.82
N LEU A 176 34.20 -49.32 -6.05
CA LEU A 176 33.13 -48.77 -6.88
C LEU A 176 33.23 -49.27 -8.33
N VAL A 177 34.41 -49.22 -8.95
CA VAL A 177 34.60 -49.68 -10.33
C VAL A 177 34.37 -51.19 -10.43
N THR A 178 34.89 -51.98 -9.50
CA THR A 178 34.66 -53.43 -9.43
C THR A 178 33.17 -53.75 -9.28
N ALA A 179 32.46 -53.02 -8.41
CA ALA A 179 31.05 -53.27 -8.16
C ALA A 179 30.16 -52.87 -9.35
N VAL A 180 30.50 -51.79 -10.05
CA VAL A 180 29.83 -51.37 -11.31
C VAL A 180 30.10 -52.40 -12.41
N THR A 181 31.34 -52.85 -12.57
CA THR A 181 31.72 -53.84 -13.61
C THR A 181 31.14 -55.22 -13.37
N ALA A 182 30.96 -55.63 -12.11
CA ALA A 182 30.31 -56.88 -11.73
C ALA A 182 28.86 -56.99 -12.23
N THR A 183 28.18 -55.86 -12.46
CA THR A 183 26.85 -55.86 -13.08
C THR A 183 26.97 -55.93 -14.61
N PRO A 184 26.34 -56.93 -15.28
CA PRO A 184 26.35 -57.03 -16.74
C PRO A 184 25.84 -55.76 -17.40
N ALA A 185 26.50 -55.30 -18.48
CA ALA A 185 26.18 -54.03 -19.15
C ALA A 185 24.69 -53.88 -19.53
N ARG A 186 24.01 -54.98 -19.92
CA ARG A 186 22.58 -54.99 -20.27
C ARG A 186 21.61 -54.77 -19.10
N ARG A 187 22.10 -54.93 -17.86
CA ARG A 187 21.31 -54.81 -16.61
C ARG A 187 21.77 -53.64 -15.75
N ARG A 188 22.71 -52.85 -16.24
CA ARG A 188 23.34 -51.75 -15.50
C ARG A 188 22.53 -50.47 -15.69
N ALA A 189 22.27 -49.72 -14.62
CA ALA A 189 21.69 -48.36 -14.68
C ALA A 189 22.74 -47.25 -14.48
N ILE A 190 23.92 -47.59 -13.96
CA ILE A 190 25.11 -46.73 -13.89
C ILE A 190 26.10 -47.06 -15.03
N PRO A 191 26.17 -46.33 -16.16
CA PRO A 191 27.03 -46.70 -17.28
C PRO A 191 28.50 -46.38 -16.99
N GLN A 192 28.74 -45.22 -16.37
CA GLN A 192 30.06 -44.64 -16.11
C GLN A 192 30.10 -44.06 -14.70
N LEU A 193 31.30 -43.96 -14.14
CA LEU A 193 31.64 -43.26 -12.91
C LEU A 193 32.49 -42.06 -13.30
N TYR A 194 31.93 -40.86 -13.20
CA TYR A 194 32.70 -39.63 -13.42
C TYR A 194 33.46 -39.26 -12.16
N LEU A 195 34.77 -39.13 -12.28
CA LEU A 195 35.67 -38.79 -11.19
C LEU A 195 36.54 -37.59 -11.57
N ILE A 196 36.61 -36.62 -10.67
CA ILE A 196 37.50 -35.45 -10.77
C ILE A 196 38.30 -35.30 -9.47
N GLU A 197 39.61 -35.13 -9.60
CA GLU A 197 40.48 -34.79 -8.47
C GLU A 197 40.51 -33.28 -8.24
N ASP A 198 40.85 -32.88 -7.02
CA ASP A 198 41.15 -31.48 -6.67
C ASP A 198 42.47 -30.96 -7.27
N VAL A 199 43.17 -31.75 -8.09
CA VAL A 199 44.40 -31.37 -8.78
C VAL A 199 44.22 -31.48 -10.29
N ALA A 200 44.50 -30.38 -11.00
CA ALA A 200 44.74 -30.35 -12.43
C ALA A 200 46.25 -30.27 -12.72
N GLU A 201 46.67 -30.50 -13.97
CA GLU A 201 48.09 -30.56 -14.39
C GLU A 201 48.95 -29.35 -13.91
N PHE A 202 48.34 -28.16 -13.74
CA PHE A 202 49.04 -26.94 -13.36
C PHE A 202 48.46 -26.20 -12.14
N SER A 203 47.41 -26.72 -11.50
CA SER A 203 46.72 -26.01 -10.41
C SER A 203 45.97 -26.96 -9.49
N VAL A 204 45.93 -26.63 -8.20
CA VAL A 204 45.00 -27.25 -7.23
C VAL A 204 43.70 -26.47 -7.25
N LEU A 205 42.59 -27.15 -7.53
CA LEU A 205 41.24 -26.61 -7.52
C LEU A 205 40.73 -26.52 -6.08
N SER A 206 40.22 -25.35 -5.70
CA SER A 206 39.47 -25.18 -4.46
C SER A 206 38.16 -25.97 -4.49
N GLU A 207 37.57 -26.22 -3.32
CA GLU A 207 36.24 -26.87 -3.23
C GLU A 207 35.16 -26.10 -4.01
N ALA A 208 35.25 -24.76 -4.04
CA ALA A 208 34.36 -23.90 -4.81
C ALA A 208 34.52 -24.11 -6.33
N GLU A 209 35.75 -24.27 -6.81
CA GLU A 209 36.05 -24.56 -8.22
C GLU A 209 35.59 -25.96 -8.63
N LEU A 210 35.80 -26.96 -7.78
CA LEU A 210 35.26 -28.30 -8.00
C LEU A 210 33.74 -28.28 -8.08
N SER A 211 33.08 -27.59 -7.15
CA SER A 211 31.63 -27.39 -7.15
C SER A 211 31.16 -26.72 -8.45
N GLN A 212 31.86 -25.67 -8.91
CA GLN A 212 31.55 -25.00 -10.18
C GLN A 212 31.73 -25.94 -11.37
N CYS A 213 32.82 -26.71 -11.42
CA CYS A 213 33.10 -27.65 -12.51
C CYS A 213 32.02 -28.74 -12.61
N VAL A 214 31.66 -29.36 -11.49
CA VAL A 214 30.60 -30.38 -11.39
C VAL A 214 29.25 -29.78 -11.79
N ARG A 215 28.91 -28.60 -11.25
CA ARG A 215 27.68 -27.87 -11.60
C ARG A 215 27.62 -27.60 -13.10
N ASN A 216 28.64 -26.95 -13.65
CA ASN A 216 28.72 -26.57 -15.06
C ASN A 216 28.60 -27.79 -15.99
N PHE A 217 29.21 -28.92 -15.62
CA PHE A 217 29.10 -30.16 -16.38
C PHE A 217 27.69 -30.77 -16.30
N ALA A 218 27.06 -30.77 -15.13
CA ALA A 218 25.68 -31.22 -15.00
C ALA A 218 24.71 -30.33 -15.78
N THR A 219 24.91 -29.01 -15.74
CA THR A 219 24.17 -28.02 -16.53
C THR A 219 24.30 -28.30 -18.02
N LEU A 220 25.51 -28.54 -18.53
CA LEU A 220 25.73 -28.94 -19.92
C LEU A 220 24.90 -30.18 -20.28
N LEU A 221 24.96 -31.23 -19.47
CA LEU A 221 24.24 -32.49 -19.72
C LEU A 221 22.71 -32.34 -19.67
N LEU A 222 22.21 -31.35 -18.92
CA LEU A 222 20.79 -31.03 -18.79
C LEU A 222 20.26 -30.18 -19.95
N TYR A 223 21.02 -29.17 -20.39
CA TYR A 223 20.46 -28.06 -21.17
C TYR A 223 21.08 -27.86 -22.55
N ALA A 224 22.29 -28.37 -22.81
CA ALA A 224 22.98 -28.08 -24.08
C ALA A 224 22.39 -28.81 -25.30
N ASP A 225 21.36 -29.67 -25.09
CA ASP A 225 20.71 -30.57 -26.06
C ASP A 225 21.60 -30.89 -27.26
N LEU A 226 22.52 -31.82 -26.99
CA LEU A 226 23.59 -32.18 -27.91
C LEU A 226 23.07 -32.83 -29.21
N GLY A 227 21.76 -33.11 -29.35
CA GLY A 227 21.19 -33.92 -30.44
C GLY A 227 20.14 -33.26 -31.38
N ALA A 228 19.65 -32.04 -31.15
CA ALA A 228 18.51 -31.49 -31.92
C ALA A 228 18.87 -30.54 -33.09
N GLY A 229 19.88 -30.89 -33.90
CA GLY A 229 20.22 -30.15 -35.13
C GLY A 229 19.83 -30.91 -36.40
N PRO A 230 19.25 -30.27 -37.44
CA PRO A 230 19.16 -30.90 -38.77
C PRO A 230 20.59 -31.17 -39.27
N GLY A 231 20.96 -32.44 -39.46
CA GLY A 231 22.31 -32.87 -39.86
C GLY A 231 23.28 -33.23 -38.72
N SER A 232 22.78 -33.55 -37.52
CA SER A 232 23.58 -33.69 -36.29
C SER A 232 23.89 -35.12 -35.80
N ASP A 233 24.10 -36.09 -36.69
CA ASP A 233 24.53 -37.45 -36.30
C ASP A 233 25.74 -37.42 -35.33
N VAL A 234 26.63 -36.43 -35.52
CA VAL A 234 27.84 -36.18 -34.73
C VAL A 234 27.58 -35.57 -33.33
N GLY A 235 26.43 -34.92 -33.14
CA GLY A 235 26.02 -34.32 -31.85
C GLY A 235 25.38 -35.35 -30.92
N THR A 236 24.51 -36.20 -31.47
CA THR A 236 24.00 -37.41 -30.81
C THR A 236 25.12 -38.35 -30.36
N GLU A 237 26.23 -38.40 -31.10
CA GLU A 237 27.43 -39.16 -30.70
C GLU A 237 28.10 -38.62 -29.45
N LEU A 238 28.30 -37.30 -29.33
CA LEU A 238 28.90 -36.73 -28.12
C LEU A 238 27.98 -36.91 -26.91
N GLY A 239 26.68 -36.63 -27.07
CA GLY A 239 25.72 -36.84 -25.98
C GLY A 239 25.69 -38.29 -25.52
N SER A 240 25.63 -39.25 -26.45
CA SER A 240 25.69 -40.68 -26.10
C SER A 240 27.02 -41.09 -25.48
N GLN A 241 28.16 -40.55 -25.94
CA GLN A 241 29.48 -40.79 -25.34
C GLN A 241 29.55 -40.25 -23.90
N LEU A 242 29.10 -39.02 -23.66
CA LEU A 242 29.07 -38.42 -22.31
C LEU A 242 28.13 -39.16 -21.36
N LEU A 243 27.06 -39.78 -21.85
CA LEU A 243 26.12 -40.48 -20.97
C LEU A 243 26.50 -41.94 -20.79
N HIS A 244 26.98 -42.62 -21.81
CA HIS A 244 27.09 -44.08 -21.83
C HIS A 244 28.53 -44.59 -21.89
N GLY A 245 29.45 -43.79 -22.43
CA GLY A 245 30.86 -44.15 -22.58
C GLY A 245 31.06 -45.15 -23.71
N ASP A 246 32.30 -45.25 -24.17
CA ASP A 246 32.62 -46.11 -25.32
C ASP A 246 33.05 -47.53 -24.91
N GLN A 247 33.44 -47.72 -23.64
CA GLN A 247 33.94 -48.99 -23.10
C GLN A 247 33.13 -49.46 -21.88
N PRO A 248 32.33 -50.54 -21.99
CA PRO A 248 31.48 -51.01 -20.89
C PRO A 248 32.24 -51.73 -19.76
N LYS A 249 33.46 -52.19 -20.03
CA LYS A 249 34.34 -52.88 -19.06
C LYS A 249 35.19 -51.91 -18.24
N GLU A 250 35.33 -50.68 -18.70
CA GLU A 250 36.15 -49.64 -18.08
C GLU A 250 35.25 -48.44 -17.80
N PRO A 251 34.45 -48.47 -16.71
CA PRO A 251 33.40 -47.48 -16.51
C PRO A 251 33.93 -46.15 -15.98
N LEU A 252 35.24 -46.00 -15.73
CA LEU A 252 35.80 -44.76 -15.21
C LEU A 252 35.81 -43.69 -16.31
N ALA A 253 35.41 -42.48 -15.94
CA ALA A 253 35.41 -41.31 -16.78
C ALA A 253 35.89 -40.10 -15.98
N THR A 254 36.43 -39.10 -16.66
CA THR A 254 36.78 -37.81 -16.04
C THR A 254 36.29 -36.66 -16.91
N PHE A 255 36.13 -35.50 -16.28
CA PHE A 255 35.61 -34.32 -16.93
C PHE A 255 36.19 -33.05 -16.30
N VAL A 256 36.31 -32.01 -17.12
CA VAL A 256 36.50 -30.62 -16.68
C VAL A 256 35.59 -29.74 -17.52
N CYS A 257 34.83 -28.85 -16.88
CA CYS A 257 33.86 -27.99 -17.53
C CYS A 257 33.95 -26.54 -17.02
N ALA A 258 34.28 -25.62 -17.94
CA ALA A 258 34.20 -24.18 -17.71
C ALA A 258 33.12 -23.57 -18.58
N VAL A 259 32.54 -22.47 -18.12
CA VAL A 259 31.42 -21.80 -18.79
C VAL A 259 31.77 -20.34 -19.01
N ALA A 260 31.44 -19.82 -20.17
CA ALA A 260 31.19 -18.40 -20.35
C ALA A 260 29.66 -18.21 -20.36
N GLU A 261 29.15 -17.21 -19.63
CA GLU A 261 27.71 -16.99 -19.47
C GLU A 261 27.32 -15.53 -19.73
N PHE A 262 26.11 -15.36 -20.28
CA PHE A 262 25.38 -14.11 -20.33
C PHE A 262 24.13 -14.19 -19.43
N PRO A 263 24.15 -13.55 -18.23
CA PRO A 263 23.15 -13.81 -17.20
C PRO A 263 21.84 -13.02 -17.43
N ARG A 264 21.04 -13.44 -18.42
CA ARG A 264 19.79 -12.74 -18.82
C ARG A 264 18.79 -12.53 -17.68
N ALA A 265 18.59 -13.53 -16.83
CA ALA A 265 17.64 -13.42 -15.72
C ALA A 265 18.05 -12.34 -14.70
N LYS A 266 19.36 -12.28 -14.38
CA LYS A 266 19.92 -11.24 -13.51
C LYS A 266 19.85 -9.86 -14.17
N LEU A 267 20.12 -9.77 -15.46
CA LEU A 267 19.99 -8.52 -16.23
C LEU A 267 18.54 -8.01 -16.28
N ALA A 268 17.57 -8.89 -16.46
CA ALA A 268 16.16 -8.52 -16.41
C ALA A 268 15.73 -8.05 -15.01
N ALA A 269 16.26 -8.66 -13.94
CA ALA A 269 16.05 -8.18 -12.58
C ALA A 269 16.70 -6.80 -12.36
N TYR A 270 17.94 -6.62 -12.82
CA TYR A 270 18.65 -5.33 -12.77
C TYR A 270 17.88 -4.22 -13.49
N GLY A 271 17.45 -4.44 -14.74
CA GLY A 271 16.73 -3.43 -15.52
C GLY A 271 15.41 -3.02 -14.85
N ARG A 272 14.65 -3.98 -14.30
CA ARG A 272 13.38 -3.69 -13.59
C ARG A 272 13.61 -2.85 -12.34
N ASP A 273 14.57 -3.28 -11.52
CA ASP A 273 14.87 -2.61 -10.26
C ASP A 273 15.53 -1.24 -10.51
N ARG A 274 16.30 -1.09 -11.60
CA ARG A 274 16.89 0.19 -11.98
C ARG A 274 15.84 1.21 -12.42
N VAL A 275 14.89 0.83 -13.26
CA VAL A 275 13.76 1.70 -13.65
C VAL A 275 12.90 2.06 -12.42
N ALA A 276 12.63 1.10 -11.54
CA ALA A 276 11.92 1.37 -10.29
C ALA A 276 12.68 2.37 -9.40
N LEU A 277 14.02 2.26 -9.33
CA LEU A 277 14.86 3.22 -8.62
C LEU A 277 14.86 4.61 -9.28
N GLU A 278 14.88 4.72 -10.61
CA GLU A 278 14.77 6.02 -11.30
C GLU A 278 13.52 6.79 -10.88
N LEU A 279 12.40 6.08 -10.75
CA LEU A 279 11.13 6.61 -10.26
C LEU A 279 11.22 7.06 -8.79
N LEU A 280 11.69 6.18 -7.90
CA LEU A 280 11.78 6.50 -6.48
C LEU A 280 12.78 7.64 -6.20
N ASP A 281 13.88 7.69 -6.95
CA ASP A 281 14.82 8.80 -6.94
C ASP A 281 14.13 10.08 -7.42
N ALA A 282 13.39 10.05 -8.53
CA ALA A 282 12.67 11.22 -9.03
C ALA A 282 11.62 11.77 -8.04
N ILE A 283 10.91 10.90 -7.31
CA ILE A 283 9.94 11.30 -6.28
C ILE A 283 10.66 11.94 -5.08
N GLN A 284 11.81 11.38 -4.67
CA GLN A 284 12.56 11.89 -3.53
C GLN A 284 13.29 13.20 -3.82
N ASP A 285 13.78 13.34 -5.04
CA ASP A 285 14.51 14.52 -5.52
C ASP A 285 13.55 15.62 -6.02
N ALA A 286 12.24 15.37 -6.07
CA ALA A 286 11.25 16.32 -6.54
C ALA A 286 11.25 17.61 -5.66
N PRO A 287 11.38 18.80 -6.27
CA PRO A 287 11.34 20.05 -5.53
C PRO A 287 9.94 20.28 -4.94
N ARG A 288 9.90 21.03 -3.83
CA ARG A 288 8.65 21.62 -3.32
C ARG A 288 8.23 22.73 -4.27
N VAL A 289 6.99 22.70 -4.75
CA VAL A 289 6.50 23.62 -5.79
C VAL A 289 5.39 24.47 -5.21
N ASP A 290 5.71 25.73 -4.90
CA ASP A 290 4.77 26.69 -4.33
C ASP A 290 3.64 27.12 -5.30
N ALA A 291 3.74 26.80 -6.60
CA ALA A 291 3.01 27.48 -7.68
C ALA A 291 1.48 27.22 -7.76
N SER A 292 0.88 26.35 -6.95
CA SER A 292 -0.59 26.12 -6.94
C SER A 292 -1.35 26.96 -5.89
N LEU A 293 -0.68 27.92 -5.24
CA LEU A 293 -1.20 28.77 -4.17
C LEU A 293 -2.49 29.54 -4.52
N SER A 294 -2.60 30.09 -5.74
CA SER A 294 -3.73 30.96 -6.11
C SER A 294 -5.10 30.26 -6.11
N ASP A 295 -5.15 28.97 -6.41
CA ASP A 295 -6.41 28.21 -6.45
C ASP A 295 -6.80 27.69 -5.06
N ALA A 296 -5.82 27.48 -4.16
CA ALA A 296 -6.07 27.09 -2.77
C ALA A 296 -6.65 28.26 -1.97
N ASP A 297 -6.14 29.47 -2.16
CA ASP A 297 -6.62 30.69 -1.49
C ASP A 297 -8.05 31.04 -1.91
N ALA A 298 -8.40 30.87 -3.20
CA ALA A 298 -9.75 31.09 -3.70
C ALA A 298 -10.75 30.06 -3.16
N LEU A 299 -10.31 28.82 -2.88
CA LEU A 299 -11.16 27.76 -2.33
C LEU A 299 -11.31 27.90 -0.81
N GLU A 300 -10.25 28.32 -0.12
CA GLU A 300 -10.29 28.73 1.30
C GLU A 300 -11.36 29.79 1.51
N GLU A 301 -11.42 30.80 0.63
CA GLU A 301 -12.42 31.85 0.72
C GLU A 301 -13.85 31.40 0.39
N ILE A 302 -14.03 30.45 -0.55
CA ILE A 302 -15.34 29.92 -0.97
C ILE A 302 -15.88 28.86 0.01
N GLU A 303 -15.01 28.03 0.59
CA GLU A 303 -15.39 26.97 1.54
C GLU A 303 -15.48 27.51 2.97
N ALA A 304 -14.71 28.53 3.37
CA ALA A 304 -14.89 29.23 4.65
C ALA A 304 -16.28 29.86 4.76
N ARG A 305 -16.70 30.60 3.72
CA ARG A 305 -17.99 31.31 3.67
C ARG A 305 -19.21 30.38 3.70
N SER A 306 -19.01 29.09 3.48
CA SER A 306 -20.11 28.14 3.40
C SER A 306 -20.61 27.62 4.75
N PHE A 307 -19.80 27.74 5.81
CA PHE A 307 -20.23 27.49 7.20
C PHE A 307 -20.87 28.72 7.85
N ASP A 308 -20.59 29.92 7.31
CA ASP A 308 -21.20 31.18 7.73
C ASP A 308 -22.58 31.33 7.09
N ARG A 309 -23.57 30.56 7.56
CA ARG A 309 -24.98 30.93 7.31
C ARG A 309 -25.26 32.24 8.02
N GLU A 310 -25.95 33.16 7.34
CA GLU A 310 -26.58 34.31 8.00
C GLU A 310 -27.42 33.78 9.17
N ASP A 311 -27.29 34.43 10.34
CA ASP A 311 -27.92 33.98 11.58
C ASP A 311 -29.43 34.22 11.54
N GLU A 312 -30.15 33.33 10.85
CA GLU A 312 -31.61 33.31 10.74
C GLU A 312 -32.29 32.68 11.97
N ALA A 313 -31.55 32.38 13.05
CA ALA A 313 -32.08 31.65 14.20
C ALA A 313 -33.30 32.34 14.83
N GLU A 314 -33.31 33.67 14.86
CA GLU A 314 -34.44 34.44 15.36
C GLU A 314 -35.68 34.29 14.47
N GLN A 315 -35.52 34.28 13.14
CA GLN A 315 -36.62 34.12 12.20
C GLN A 315 -37.24 32.72 12.29
N ASP A 316 -36.39 31.68 12.38
CA ASP A 316 -36.83 30.29 12.54
C ASP A 316 -37.59 30.07 13.84
N VAL A 317 -37.12 30.67 14.95
CA VAL A 317 -37.81 30.58 16.24
C VAL A 317 -39.11 31.39 16.22
N ARG A 318 -39.14 32.58 15.61
CA ARG A 318 -40.39 33.34 15.42
C ARG A 318 -41.43 32.53 14.66
N ALA A 319 -41.05 31.84 13.58
CA ALA A 319 -41.97 30.99 12.81
C ALA A 319 -42.55 29.84 13.66
N VAL A 320 -41.74 29.26 14.55
CA VAL A 320 -42.19 28.22 15.49
C VAL A 320 -43.15 28.82 16.54
N LEU A 321 -42.81 29.99 17.09
CA LEU A 321 -43.64 30.67 18.08
C LEU A 321 -44.97 31.14 17.47
N GLU A 322 -44.99 31.68 16.25
CA GLU A 322 -46.25 32.06 15.57
C GLU A 322 -47.22 30.88 15.39
N ARG A 323 -46.67 29.66 15.23
CA ARG A 323 -47.45 28.44 15.04
C ARG A 323 -47.98 27.83 16.34
N TYR A 324 -47.23 27.94 17.43
CA TYR A 324 -47.49 27.21 18.68
C TYR A 324 -47.73 28.10 19.90
N ALA A 325 -47.34 29.37 19.88
CA ALA A 325 -47.59 30.30 20.97
C ALA A 325 -49.08 30.67 21.04
N PRO A 326 -49.61 30.87 22.26
CA PRO A 326 -51.01 31.27 22.44
C PRO A 326 -51.23 32.65 21.82
N LYS A 327 -52.25 32.75 20.95
CA LYS A 327 -52.68 34.03 20.37
C LYS A 327 -53.52 34.78 21.39
N HIS A 328 -52.97 35.87 21.91
CA HIS A 328 -53.65 36.70 22.89
C HIS A 328 -54.23 37.95 22.23
N GLU A 329 -55.56 37.99 22.07
CA GLU A 329 -56.27 39.19 21.63
C GLU A 329 -56.49 40.13 22.82
N PRO A 330 -56.25 41.45 22.67
CA PRO A 330 -56.49 42.41 23.74
C PRO A 330 -57.98 42.41 24.12
N ASP A 331 -58.25 42.26 25.40
CA ASP A 331 -59.59 42.42 25.95
C ASP A 331 -60.14 43.83 25.63
N PRO A 332 -61.46 43.98 25.31
CA PRO A 332 -62.05 45.29 25.07
C PRO A 332 -61.85 46.23 26.27
N PRO A 333 -61.44 47.50 26.04
CA PRO A 333 -61.07 48.42 27.09
C PRO A 333 -62.25 48.69 28.04
N PRO A 334 -62.00 48.86 29.35
CA PRO A 334 -63.06 49.15 30.30
C PRO A 334 -63.70 50.49 29.98
N ARG A 335 -65.03 50.58 30.04
CA ARG A 335 -65.76 51.83 29.78
C ARG A 335 -65.66 52.78 30.97
N TRP A 336 -65.73 54.10 30.74
CA TRP A 336 -65.54 55.10 31.79
C TRP A 336 -66.51 54.95 32.98
N TRP A 337 -67.74 54.52 32.72
CA TRP A 337 -68.80 54.31 33.73
C TRP A 337 -68.75 52.96 34.47
N GLN A 338 -67.83 52.06 34.11
CA GLN A 338 -67.70 50.78 34.82
C GLN A 338 -67.12 50.99 36.21
N ARG A 339 -67.74 50.33 37.21
CA ARG A 339 -67.29 50.33 38.61
C ARG A 339 -65.90 49.70 38.74
N PRO A 340 -65.05 50.20 39.66
CA PRO A 340 -63.70 49.66 39.89
C PRO A 340 -63.72 48.19 40.31
N GLU A 341 -64.74 47.78 41.08
CA GLU A 341 -64.98 46.40 41.52
C GLU A 341 -65.09 45.44 40.32
N ARG A 342 -65.87 45.80 39.30
CA ARG A 342 -66.07 44.96 38.09
C ARG A 342 -64.81 44.82 37.23
N VAL A 343 -63.97 45.86 37.19
CA VAL A 343 -62.68 45.79 36.48
C VAL A 343 -61.71 44.88 37.23
N SER A 344 -61.70 44.97 38.56
CA SER A 344 -60.87 44.15 39.44
C SER A 344 -61.32 42.67 39.43
N GLU A 345 -62.63 42.41 39.43
CA GLU A 345 -63.20 41.07 39.30
C GLU A 345 -62.85 40.40 37.95
N ARG A 346 -62.81 41.17 36.85
CA ARG A 346 -62.51 40.64 35.51
C ARG A 346 -61.06 40.16 35.37
N PHE A 347 -60.11 40.90 35.92
CA PHE A 347 -58.68 40.57 35.83
C PHE A 347 -58.15 39.84 37.09
N GLY A 348 -59.05 39.50 38.02
CA GLY A 348 -58.82 38.64 39.19
C GLY A 348 -58.06 39.30 40.33
N PRO A 349 -57.98 38.63 41.50
CA PRO A 349 -57.11 39.06 42.58
C PRO A 349 -55.64 38.91 42.16
N ASP A 350 -54.85 39.91 42.56
CA ASP A 350 -53.39 39.88 42.50
C ASP A 350 -52.88 38.65 43.28
N PRO A 351 -51.99 37.81 42.72
CA PRO A 351 -51.36 36.73 43.49
C PRO A 351 -50.54 37.23 44.69
N GLY A 352 -50.30 38.54 44.83
CA GLY A 352 -49.66 39.13 45.99
C GLY A 352 -48.14 39.04 45.90
N ASP A 353 -47.49 40.12 46.33
CA ASP A 353 -46.04 40.22 46.43
C ASP A 353 -45.56 39.42 47.65
N PRO A 354 -44.72 38.37 47.47
CA PRO A 354 -44.20 37.58 48.59
C PRO A 354 -43.27 38.37 49.52
N SER A 355 -42.88 39.60 49.16
CA SER A 355 -42.00 40.45 49.98
C SER A 355 -42.73 41.35 51.00
N LEU A 356 -44.07 41.42 50.96
CA LEU A 356 -44.86 42.21 51.90
C LEU A 356 -45.18 41.40 53.18
N LEU A 357 -44.63 41.82 54.32
CA LEU A 357 -44.73 41.19 55.66
C LEU A 357 -46.15 41.07 56.26
N ALA A 358 -47.19 41.56 55.58
CA ALA A 358 -48.58 41.42 56.03
C ALA A 358 -49.29 40.32 55.23
N ALA A 359 -49.54 39.19 55.88
CA ALA A 359 -50.25 38.05 55.30
C ALA A 359 -51.69 38.45 54.88
N GLN A 360 -51.91 38.70 53.60
CA GLN A 360 -53.25 38.67 53.03
C GLN A 360 -53.72 37.21 52.94
N ALA A 361 -54.92 36.92 53.42
CA ALA A 361 -55.51 35.59 53.28
C ALA A 361 -55.66 35.25 51.78
N PRO A 362 -55.29 34.02 51.35
CA PRO A 362 -55.42 33.64 49.95
C PRO A 362 -56.88 33.75 49.51
N ALA A 363 -57.11 34.44 48.39
CA ALA A 363 -58.45 34.59 47.84
C ALA A 363 -59.06 33.23 47.46
N ALA A 364 -60.34 33.02 47.77
CA ALA A 364 -61.09 31.85 47.32
C ALA A 364 -61.26 31.87 45.78
N VAL A 365 -61.01 30.71 45.15
CA VAL A 365 -61.06 30.45 43.69
C VAL A 365 -62.34 31.05 43.06
N PRO A 366 -62.23 31.92 42.03
CA PRO A 366 -61.69 31.58 40.70
C PRO A 366 -60.20 31.92 40.54
N ARG A 367 -59.48 31.13 39.74
CA ARG A 367 -58.08 31.35 39.37
C ARG A 367 -57.93 32.75 38.75
N GLY A 368 -56.98 33.55 39.25
CA GLY A 368 -56.73 34.89 38.72
C GLY A 368 -56.34 34.86 37.23
N TRP A 369 -56.73 35.90 36.48
CA TRP A 369 -56.46 36.04 35.04
C TRP A 369 -54.96 35.86 34.71
N LEU A 370 -54.09 36.43 35.55
CA LEU A 370 -52.63 36.36 35.40
C LEU A 370 -52.11 34.93 35.52
N GLU A 371 -52.54 34.19 36.55
CA GLU A 371 -52.10 32.82 36.80
C GLU A 371 -52.52 31.87 35.66
N ALA A 372 -53.70 32.10 35.07
CA ALA A 372 -54.16 31.35 33.90
C ALA A 372 -53.27 31.59 32.68
N ARG A 373 -52.91 32.85 32.39
CA ARG A 373 -52.02 33.21 31.28
C ARG A 373 -50.58 32.72 31.49
N MET A 374 -50.07 32.82 32.70
CA MET A 374 -48.74 32.29 33.05
C MET A 374 -48.67 30.77 32.85
N ARG A 375 -49.67 30.01 33.31
CA ARG A 375 -49.71 28.55 33.09
C ARG A 375 -49.81 28.19 31.61
N GLU A 376 -50.56 28.96 30.82
CA GLU A 376 -50.69 28.75 29.38
C GLU A 376 -49.34 28.93 28.67
N ILE A 377 -48.62 30.02 28.99
CA ILE A 377 -47.26 30.29 28.49
C ILE A 377 -46.28 29.20 28.96
N GLU A 378 -46.33 28.81 30.23
CA GLU A 378 -45.48 27.75 30.79
C GLU A 378 -45.74 26.38 30.14
N SER A 379 -47.00 26.05 29.86
CA SER A 379 -47.38 24.81 29.19
C SER A 379 -46.86 24.77 27.74
N THR A 380 -46.93 25.90 27.03
CA THR A 380 -46.38 26.07 25.69
C THR A 380 -44.86 25.97 25.70
N TRP A 381 -44.19 26.62 26.65
CA TRP A 381 -42.74 26.50 26.84
C TRP A 381 -42.31 25.05 27.04
N ARG A 382 -42.97 24.32 27.95
CA ARG A 382 -42.69 22.89 28.19
C ARG A 382 -42.98 22.01 26.96
N LEU A 383 -44.03 22.33 26.20
CA LEU A 383 -44.36 21.62 24.96
C LEU A 383 -43.25 21.80 23.90
N LEU A 384 -42.81 23.04 23.71
CA LEU A 384 -41.72 23.38 22.80
C LEU A 384 -40.42 22.70 23.23
N GLN A 385 -40.10 22.72 24.53
CA GLN A 385 -38.89 22.13 25.10
C GLN A 385 -38.78 20.60 24.89
N ARG A 386 -39.91 19.86 24.84
CA ARG A 386 -39.92 18.39 24.85
C ARG A 386 -40.08 17.71 23.50
N LYS A 387 -40.65 18.39 22.49
CA LYS A 387 -41.01 17.73 21.22
C LYS A 387 -40.74 18.59 19.99
N ARG A 388 -41.20 19.85 19.98
CA ARG A 388 -41.29 20.63 18.73
C ARG A 388 -40.05 21.45 18.41
N PHE A 389 -39.31 21.89 19.44
CA PHE A 389 -38.04 22.58 19.23
C PHE A 389 -36.93 21.59 18.86
N ASP A 390 -36.95 20.38 19.43
CA ASP A 390 -36.00 19.32 19.08
C ASP A 390 -36.11 18.91 17.59
N ASP A 391 -37.30 18.96 16.99
CA ASP A 391 -37.51 18.75 15.54
C ASP A 391 -36.80 19.83 14.68
N VAL A 392 -36.70 21.07 15.17
CA VAL A 392 -36.00 22.17 14.48
C VAL A 392 -34.49 21.95 14.59
N VAL A 393 -34.01 21.66 15.80
CA VAL A 393 -32.60 21.32 16.07
C VAL A 393 -32.15 20.11 15.25
N ALA A 394 -32.96 19.06 15.18
CA ALA A 394 -32.64 17.86 14.41
C ALA A 394 -32.56 18.13 12.90
N ARG A 395 -33.48 18.95 12.35
CA ARG A 395 -33.42 19.35 10.93
C ARG A 395 -32.17 20.16 10.61
N ASP A 396 -31.79 21.07 11.49
CA ASP A 396 -30.57 21.87 11.31
C ASP A 396 -29.31 21.02 11.41
N ARG A 397 -29.23 20.13 12.41
CA ARG A 397 -28.13 19.16 12.52
C ARG A 397 -28.00 18.29 11.27
N ALA A 398 -29.10 17.72 10.79
CA ALA A 398 -29.10 16.92 9.57
C ALA A 398 -28.73 17.75 8.30
N ALA A 399 -28.97 19.07 8.30
CA ALA A 399 -28.49 19.94 7.23
C ALA A 399 -26.97 20.13 7.32
N VAL A 400 -26.44 20.39 8.52
CA VAL A 400 -24.99 20.54 8.76
C VAL A 400 -24.24 19.23 8.46
N GLU A 401 -24.77 18.07 8.87
CA GLU A 401 -24.19 16.76 8.57
C GLU A 401 -24.14 16.46 7.07
N ARG A 402 -25.24 16.70 6.34
CA ARG A 402 -25.24 16.55 4.87
C ARG A 402 -24.22 17.46 4.21
N TRP A 403 -24.05 18.66 4.74
CA TRP A 403 -23.11 19.63 4.21
C TRP A 403 -21.66 19.20 4.48
N ARG A 404 -21.35 18.75 5.70
CA ARG A 404 -20.09 18.11 6.08
C ARG A 404 -19.73 16.98 5.11
N ASP A 405 -20.66 16.07 4.84
CA ASP A 405 -20.40 14.93 3.96
C ASP A 405 -20.13 15.36 2.51
N GLN A 406 -20.83 16.39 2.02
CA GLN A 406 -20.58 16.99 0.71
C GLN A 406 -19.23 17.71 0.64
N LEU A 407 -18.80 18.38 1.70
CA LEU A 407 -17.47 18.99 1.78
C LEU A 407 -16.39 17.92 1.78
N LEU A 408 -16.49 16.92 2.65
CA LEU A 408 -15.54 15.80 2.71
C LEU A 408 -15.39 15.12 1.35
N ALA A 409 -16.50 14.86 0.65
CA ALA A 409 -16.47 14.28 -0.69
C ALA A 409 -15.77 15.19 -1.73
N ARG A 410 -15.92 16.51 -1.63
CA ARG A 410 -15.24 17.47 -2.51
C ARG A 410 -13.74 17.56 -2.21
N LEU A 411 -13.38 17.68 -0.93
CA LEU A 411 -11.99 17.72 -0.48
C LEU A 411 -11.24 16.45 -0.91
N ARG A 412 -11.81 15.27 -0.66
CA ARG A 412 -11.22 13.99 -1.07
C ARG A 412 -10.96 13.94 -2.57
N ARG A 413 -12.00 14.21 -3.39
CA ARG A 413 -11.87 14.23 -4.86
C ARG A 413 -10.79 15.21 -5.34
N ARG A 414 -10.59 16.33 -4.65
CA ARG A 414 -9.55 17.30 -5.00
C ARG A 414 -8.16 16.77 -4.65
N VAL A 415 -7.98 16.23 -3.45
CA VAL A 415 -6.73 15.56 -3.04
C VAL A 415 -6.38 14.44 -4.03
N ASP A 416 -7.35 13.60 -4.40
CA ASP A 416 -7.15 12.51 -5.37
C ASP A 416 -6.82 13.02 -6.77
N ARG A 417 -7.46 14.12 -7.19
CA ARG A 417 -7.17 14.77 -8.47
C ARG A 417 -5.75 15.34 -8.49
N GLU A 418 -5.31 16.05 -7.44
CA GLU A 418 -3.95 16.59 -7.40
C GLU A 418 -2.89 15.48 -7.38
N LEU A 419 -3.16 14.37 -6.68
CA LEU A 419 -2.21 13.29 -6.58
C LEU A 419 -2.09 12.48 -7.88
N TRP A 420 -3.21 12.19 -8.55
CA TRP A 420 -3.29 11.16 -9.60
C TRP A 420 -3.81 11.60 -10.98
N HIS A 421 -4.36 12.82 -11.14
CA HIS A 421 -4.92 13.23 -12.45
C HIS A 421 -3.84 13.43 -13.52
N ASP A 422 -2.74 14.09 -13.15
CA ASP A 422 -1.55 14.24 -13.96
C ASP A 422 -0.33 13.78 -13.13
N PRO A 423 -0.09 12.46 -13.07
CA PRO A 423 0.85 11.89 -12.12
C PRO A 423 2.28 12.26 -12.52
N SER A 424 2.89 13.09 -11.68
CA SER A 424 4.27 13.55 -11.81
C SER A 424 5.02 13.34 -10.50
N PRO A 425 6.37 13.29 -10.50
CA PRO A 425 7.13 13.18 -9.25
C PRO A 425 6.80 14.30 -8.24
N GLN A 426 6.39 15.47 -8.75
CA GLN A 426 6.01 16.63 -7.95
C GLN A 426 4.57 16.56 -7.42
N SER A 427 3.70 15.67 -7.92
CA SER A 427 2.30 15.59 -7.48
C SER A 427 2.17 15.26 -5.99
N LEU A 428 3.05 14.39 -5.46
CA LEU A 428 3.09 14.06 -4.04
C LEU A 428 3.36 15.31 -3.17
N ARG A 429 4.40 16.10 -3.52
CA ARG A 429 4.76 17.33 -2.80
C ARG A 429 3.66 18.39 -2.89
N ARG A 430 3.07 18.59 -4.07
CA ARG A 430 1.93 19.49 -4.25
C ARG A 430 0.73 19.08 -3.38
N THR A 431 0.46 17.77 -3.29
CA THR A 431 -0.64 17.24 -2.48
C THR A 431 -0.36 17.40 -0.97
N GLU A 432 0.87 17.14 -0.52
CA GLU A 432 1.30 17.39 0.87
C GLU A 432 1.09 18.86 1.27
N GLU A 433 1.49 19.79 0.41
CA GLU A 433 1.32 21.22 0.63
C GLU A 433 -0.15 21.66 0.63
N LEU A 434 -0.96 21.13 -0.30
CA LEU A 434 -2.40 21.38 -0.33
C LEU A 434 -3.05 20.95 0.98
N VAL A 435 -2.80 19.71 1.42
CA VAL A 435 -3.38 19.17 2.65
C VAL A 435 -2.89 19.98 3.86
N ALA A 436 -1.62 20.38 3.92
CA ALA A 436 -1.10 21.20 5.00
C ALA A 436 -1.80 22.58 5.10
N LYS A 437 -2.07 23.24 3.96
CA LYS A 437 -2.79 24.52 3.92
C LYS A 437 -4.24 24.36 4.35
N LEU A 438 -4.95 23.37 3.81
CA LEU A 438 -6.34 23.07 4.20
C LEU A 438 -6.43 22.79 5.71
N ARG A 439 -5.50 22.00 6.26
CA ARG A 439 -5.44 21.72 7.71
C ARG A 439 -5.29 23.00 8.53
N ARG A 440 -4.44 23.93 8.10
CA ARG A 440 -4.25 25.21 8.77
C ARG A 440 -5.51 26.07 8.71
N ALA A 441 -6.10 26.22 7.52
CA ALA A 441 -7.31 27.02 7.32
C ALA A 441 -8.50 26.50 8.16
N PHE A 442 -8.75 25.19 8.12
CA PHE A 442 -9.83 24.59 8.92
C PHE A 442 -9.53 24.60 10.43
N ALA A 443 -8.27 24.60 10.85
CA ALA A 443 -7.91 24.77 12.26
C ALA A 443 -8.22 26.20 12.74
N GLU A 444 -7.89 27.23 11.94
CA GLU A 444 -8.23 28.63 12.26
C GLU A 444 -9.76 28.82 12.36
N GLN A 445 -10.53 28.23 11.44
CA GLN A 445 -12.00 28.25 11.50
C GLN A 445 -12.57 27.46 12.67
N LEU A 446 -11.95 26.34 13.05
CA LEU A 446 -12.37 25.58 14.21
C LEU A 446 -12.20 26.41 15.48
N ASP A 447 -11.08 27.12 15.60
CA ASP A 447 -10.82 28.02 16.73
C ASP A 447 -11.84 29.17 16.79
N ASP A 448 -12.21 29.74 15.65
CA ASP A 448 -13.29 30.74 15.56
C ASP A 448 -14.65 30.13 15.98
N ALA A 449 -15.02 28.97 15.45
CA ALA A 449 -16.28 28.30 15.77
C ALA A 449 -16.37 27.87 17.25
N VAL A 450 -15.25 27.46 17.85
CA VAL A 450 -15.16 27.16 19.29
C VAL A 450 -15.38 28.45 20.11
N ARG A 451 -14.77 29.56 19.70
CA ARG A 451 -15.00 30.87 20.33
C ARG A 451 -16.47 31.31 20.22
N GLU A 452 -17.10 31.14 19.06
CA GLU A 452 -18.53 31.42 18.87
C GLU A 452 -19.42 30.56 19.78
N ARG A 453 -19.15 29.25 19.86
CA ARG A 453 -19.86 28.32 20.75
C ARG A 453 -19.75 28.75 22.21
N ASP A 454 -18.55 29.15 22.65
CA ASP A 454 -18.30 29.52 24.04
C ASP A 454 -18.92 30.89 24.40
N GLN A 455 -19.11 31.77 23.41
CA GLN A 455 -19.85 33.02 23.55
C GLN A 455 -21.37 32.81 23.57
N ALA A 456 -21.89 31.80 22.88
CA ALA A 456 -23.32 31.47 22.81
C ALA A 456 -23.83 30.81 24.11
N ARG A 457 -24.02 31.59 25.17
CA ARG A 457 -24.60 31.09 26.43
C ARG A 457 -26.13 31.03 26.33
N PRO A 458 -26.78 29.95 26.82
CA PRO A 458 -28.24 29.86 26.81
C PRO A 458 -28.81 30.91 27.76
N ALA A 459 -29.81 31.68 27.29
CA ALA A 459 -30.53 32.61 28.14
C ALA A 459 -31.27 31.86 29.27
N PRO A 460 -31.50 32.51 30.43
CA PRO A 460 -32.30 31.92 31.50
C PRO A 460 -33.75 31.63 31.03
N PRO A 461 -34.48 30.76 31.74
CA PRO A 461 -35.90 30.53 31.46
C PRO A 461 -36.70 31.85 31.50
N PRO A 462 -37.87 31.90 30.81
CA PRO A 462 -38.64 33.13 30.66
C PRO A 462 -39.02 33.72 32.03
N ASP A 463 -38.85 35.03 32.16
CA ASP A 463 -39.19 35.77 33.37
C ASP A 463 -40.62 36.33 33.29
N PHE A 464 -41.35 36.21 34.39
CA PHE A 464 -42.72 36.72 34.53
C PHE A 464 -42.81 37.93 35.45
N GLU A 465 -41.71 38.43 36.02
CA GLU A 465 -41.69 39.58 36.92
C GLU A 465 -42.27 40.84 36.27
N GLU A 466 -41.83 41.20 35.07
CA GLU A 466 -42.37 42.37 34.36
C GLU A 466 -43.89 42.28 34.11
N LEU A 467 -44.38 41.07 33.83
CA LEU A 467 -45.81 40.81 33.64
C LEU A 467 -46.59 40.90 34.95
N ARG A 468 -46.04 40.36 36.04
CA ARG A 468 -46.62 40.47 37.39
C ARG A 468 -46.70 41.93 37.83
N ASP A 469 -45.63 42.69 37.66
CA ASP A 469 -45.59 44.12 38.00
C ASP A 469 -46.55 44.96 37.14
N ALA A 470 -46.68 44.65 35.86
CA ALA A 470 -47.61 45.35 34.97
C ALA A 470 -49.08 45.04 35.34
N HIS A 471 -49.39 43.81 35.73
CA HIS A 471 -50.71 43.41 36.21
C HIS A 471 -51.05 44.06 37.57
N ALA A 472 -50.12 44.06 38.53
CA ALA A 472 -50.28 44.72 39.82
C ALA A 472 -50.54 46.23 39.65
N ARG A 473 -49.78 46.92 38.80
CA ARG A 473 -49.98 48.34 38.47
C ARG A 473 -51.34 48.62 37.80
N MET A 474 -51.84 47.69 37.00
CA MET A 474 -53.17 47.78 36.38
C MET A 474 -54.28 47.64 37.43
N LEU A 475 -54.15 46.66 38.35
CA LEU A 475 -55.09 46.48 39.46
C LEU A 475 -55.08 47.69 40.41
N ASP A 476 -53.92 48.26 40.70
CA ASP A 476 -53.81 49.48 41.52
C ASP A 476 -54.44 50.69 40.82
N ALA A 477 -54.27 50.83 39.50
CA ALA A 477 -54.95 51.86 38.73
C ALA A 477 -56.47 51.66 38.73
N ALA A 478 -56.95 50.41 38.71
CA ALA A 478 -58.36 50.08 38.83
C ALA A 478 -58.92 50.40 40.22
N ARG A 479 -58.19 50.10 41.30
CA ARG A 479 -58.57 50.43 42.69
C ARG A 479 -58.64 51.93 42.95
N ARG A 480 -57.72 52.71 42.37
CA ARG A 480 -57.68 54.17 42.49
C ARG A 480 -58.73 54.88 41.62
N LYS A 481 -59.40 54.17 40.71
CA LYS A 481 -60.48 54.74 39.89
C LYS A 481 -61.66 55.07 40.81
N PRO A 482 -62.07 56.36 40.89
CA PRO A 482 -63.18 56.75 41.74
C PRO A 482 -64.49 56.21 41.17
N ASP A 483 -65.43 55.86 42.05
CA ASP A 483 -66.67 55.19 41.66
C ASP A 483 -67.63 56.20 40.99
N PRO A 484 -67.83 56.14 39.66
CA PRO A 484 -68.57 57.16 38.92
C PRO A 484 -70.01 57.39 39.43
N PRO A 485 -70.83 56.37 39.79
CA PRO A 485 -72.16 56.64 40.34
C PRO A 485 -72.13 57.34 41.70
N ARG A 486 -71.14 57.05 42.56
CA ARG A 486 -70.98 57.75 43.84
C ARG A 486 -70.50 59.19 43.62
N MET A 487 -69.55 59.41 42.70
CA MET A 487 -69.12 60.76 42.36
C MET A 487 -70.23 61.59 41.73
N LEU A 488 -71.06 61.02 40.86
CA LEU A 488 -72.22 61.68 40.29
C LEU A 488 -73.26 62.01 41.38
N LEU A 489 -73.51 61.10 42.33
CA LEU A 489 -74.37 61.37 43.47
C LEU A 489 -73.85 62.55 44.32
N TRP A 490 -72.56 62.53 44.68
CA TRP A 490 -71.93 63.62 45.42
C TRP A 490 -71.88 64.93 44.63
N ALA A 491 -71.71 64.86 43.31
CA ALA A 491 -71.78 66.04 42.44
C ALA A 491 -73.19 66.63 42.36
N VAL A 492 -74.23 65.79 42.32
CA VAL A 492 -75.63 66.22 42.38
C VAL A 492 -75.91 66.86 43.75
N LEU A 493 -75.45 66.26 44.85
CA LEU A 493 -75.57 66.82 46.19
C LEU A 493 -74.79 68.14 46.34
N ALA A 494 -73.58 68.23 45.79
CA ALA A 494 -72.78 69.45 45.78
C ALA A 494 -73.42 70.53 44.92
N LEU A 495 -74.02 70.18 43.77
CA LEU A 495 -74.77 71.10 42.94
C LEU A 495 -76.01 71.63 43.68
N LEU A 496 -76.75 70.75 44.37
CA LEU A 496 -77.86 71.13 45.24
C LEU A 496 -77.42 72.07 46.37
N ALA A 497 -76.29 71.78 47.03
CA ALA A 497 -75.71 72.67 48.04
C ALA A 497 -75.28 74.03 47.44
N ILE A 498 -74.65 74.04 46.27
CA ILE A 498 -74.31 75.27 45.55
C ILE A 498 -75.58 76.07 45.24
N LEU A 499 -76.63 75.43 44.75
CA LEU A 499 -77.91 76.09 44.47
C LEU A 499 -78.61 76.62 45.72
N LEU A 500 -78.42 75.99 46.88
CA LEU A 500 -79.01 76.41 48.14
C LEU A 500 -78.24 77.59 48.79
N PHE A 501 -76.91 77.56 48.75
CA PHE A 501 -76.05 78.48 49.51
C PHE A 501 -75.40 79.59 48.67
N VAL A 502 -75.13 79.39 47.38
CA VAL A 502 -74.43 80.38 46.54
C VAL A 502 -75.33 81.55 46.13
N PRO A 503 -76.62 81.39 45.76
CA PRO A 503 -77.48 82.53 45.46
C PRO A 503 -77.61 83.58 46.59
N PRO A 504 -77.83 83.20 47.87
CA PRO A 504 -77.84 84.19 48.95
C PRO A 504 -76.46 84.82 49.19
N VAL A 505 -75.36 84.07 49.02
CA VAL A 505 -74.00 84.62 49.11
C VAL A 505 -73.71 85.59 47.96
N LEU A 506 -74.11 85.30 46.72
CA LEU A 506 -73.97 86.20 45.57
C LEU A 506 -74.73 87.51 45.78
N ARG A 507 -75.95 87.43 46.33
CA ARG A 507 -76.74 88.62 46.70
C ARG A 507 -76.07 89.42 47.82
N MET A 508 -75.60 88.76 48.88
CA MET A 508 -74.82 89.43 49.94
C MET A 508 -73.52 90.04 49.41
N LEU A 509 -72.85 89.38 48.47
CA LEU A 509 -71.63 89.88 47.84
C LEU A 509 -71.92 91.12 46.97
N ALA A 510 -73.05 91.14 46.26
CA ALA A 510 -73.50 92.31 45.52
C ALA A 510 -73.82 93.49 46.45
N ASP A 511 -74.44 93.21 47.60
CA ASP A 511 -74.73 94.22 48.62
C ASP A 511 -73.47 94.72 49.32
N ALA A 512 -72.46 93.86 49.53
CA ALA A 512 -71.18 94.24 50.14
C ALA A 512 -70.26 95.01 49.17
N LEU A 513 -70.33 94.72 47.87
CA LEU A 513 -69.53 95.37 46.82
C LEU A 513 -70.21 96.61 46.21
N TRP A 514 -71.40 96.98 46.70
CA TRP A 514 -72.17 98.15 46.24
C TRP A 514 -72.35 98.18 44.72
N ILE A 515 -72.78 97.06 44.13
CA ILE A 515 -73.01 96.97 42.69
C ILE A 515 -74.25 97.79 42.32
N ASP A 516 -74.08 98.82 41.51
CA ASP A 516 -75.19 99.67 41.05
C ASP A 516 -76.15 98.90 40.12
N PRO A 517 -77.48 99.17 40.19
CA PRO A 517 -78.52 98.46 39.42
C PRO A 517 -78.34 98.48 37.89
N ASP A 518 -77.59 99.43 37.35
CA ASP A 518 -77.38 99.61 35.90
C ASP A 518 -76.16 98.85 35.34
N HIS A 519 -75.44 98.08 36.16
CA HIS A 519 -74.29 97.30 35.68
C HIS A 519 -74.74 96.07 34.89
N TRP A 520 -74.08 95.81 33.75
CA TRP A 520 -74.45 94.72 32.83
C TRP A 520 -74.45 93.31 33.44
N TYR A 521 -73.71 93.09 34.52
CA TYR A 521 -73.64 91.80 35.24
C TYR A 521 -74.47 91.77 36.54
N GLU A 522 -75.15 92.86 36.90
CA GLU A 522 -76.08 92.92 38.02
C GLU A 522 -77.19 91.84 37.94
N PRO A 523 -77.88 91.64 36.80
CA PRO A 523 -78.93 90.63 36.73
C PRO A 523 -78.40 89.21 36.89
N LEU A 524 -77.11 88.96 36.60
CA LEU A 524 -76.46 87.66 36.81
C LEU A 524 -76.23 87.37 38.31
N VAL A 525 -76.12 88.40 39.15
CA VAL A 525 -75.78 88.27 40.57
C VAL A 525 -77.00 88.44 41.49
N ARG A 526 -78.02 89.23 41.11
CA ARG A 526 -79.25 89.44 41.92
C ARG A 526 -80.48 88.69 41.39
N ASP A 527 -80.92 89.00 40.18
CA ASP A 527 -82.17 88.50 39.61
C ASP A 527 -82.08 87.04 39.14
N GLN A 528 -80.97 86.69 38.50
CA GLN A 528 -80.67 85.38 37.93
C GLN A 528 -79.61 84.63 38.73
N ALA A 529 -79.37 85.02 39.99
CA ALA A 529 -78.39 84.41 40.89
C ALA A 529 -78.50 82.87 40.97
N TRP A 530 -79.71 82.34 40.84
CA TRP A 530 -79.96 80.90 40.82
C TRP A 530 -79.52 80.24 39.50
N VAL A 531 -79.74 80.90 38.36
CA VAL A 531 -79.32 80.43 37.01
C VAL A 531 -77.81 80.47 36.89
N THR A 532 -77.17 81.51 37.41
CA THR A 532 -75.71 81.66 37.38
C THR A 532 -75.03 80.66 38.31
N ALA A 533 -75.56 80.43 39.52
CA ALA A 533 -75.09 79.36 40.40
C ALA A 533 -75.25 77.97 39.75
N LEU A 534 -76.36 77.71 39.02
CA LEU A 534 -76.57 76.47 38.27
C LEU A 534 -75.56 76.30 37.15
N LEU A 535 -75.34 77.32 36.32
CA LEU A 535 -74.43 77.26 35.17
C LEU A 535 -72.97 77.19 35.60
N LEU A 536 -72.51 78.06 36.51
CA LEU A 536 -71.12 78.06 37.00
C LEU A 536 -70.84 76.82 37.88
N GLY A 537 -71.78 76.45 38.75
CA GLY A 537 -71.68 75.24 39.57
C GLY A 537 -71.69 73.97 38.73
N GLY A 538 -72.61 73.89 37.75
CA GLY A 538 -72.71 72.77 36.82
C GLY A 538 -71.49 72.64 35.90
N LEU A 539 -71.00 73.74 35.33
CA LEU A 539 -69.77 73.76 34.52
C LEU A 539 -68.54 73.43 35.37
N GLY A 540 -68.40 74.01 36.56
CA GLY A 540 -67.28 73.77 37.46
C GLY A 540 -67.24 72.32 37.96
N LEU A 541 -68.36 71.79 38.45
CA LEU A 541 -68.47 70.38 38.89
C LEU A 541 -68.32 69.42 37.71
N GLY A 542 -68.91 69.73 36.54
CA GLY A 542 -68.80 68.93 35.32
C GLY A 542 -67.35 68.87 34.80
N ALA A 543 -66.65 70.00 34.77
CA ALA A 543 -65.24 70.06 34.40
C ALA A 543 -64.35 69.32 35.41
N TRP A 544 -64.62 69.45 36.71
CA TRP A 544 -63.88 68.74 37.76
C TRP A 544 -64.11 67.21 37.69
N LEU A 545 -65.35 66.76 37.55
CA LEU A 545 -65.71 65.34 37.35
C LEU A 545 -65.06 64.78 36.08
N GLY A 546 -65.18 65.51 34.97
CA GLY A 546 -64.58 65.13 33.69
C GLY A 546 -63.06 65.02 33.79
N TRP A 547 -62.42 65.96 34.49
CA TRP A 547 -60.98 65.94 34.74
C TRP A 547 -60.55 64.76 35.62
N VAL A 548 -61.22 64.54 36.75
CA VAL A 548 -60.87 63.48 37.71
C VAL A 548 -61.14 62.09 37.11
N LEU A 549 -62.33 61.87 36.52
CA LEU A 549 -62.69 60.62 35.87
C LEU A 549 -61.85 60.38 34.61
N GLY A 550 -61.61 61.42 33.81
CA GLY A 550 -60.78 61.35 32.61
C GLY A 550 -59.33 60.99 32.93
N LYS A 551 -58.72 61.63 33.94
CA LYS A 551 -57.36 61.33 34.39
C LYS A 551 -57.24 59.91 34.93
N ALA A 552 -58.20 59.46 35.76
CA ALA A 552 -58.20 58.11 36.31
C ALA A 552 -58.44 57.04 35.22
N GLN A 553 -59.34 57.29 34.28
CA GLN A 553 -59.62 56.38 33.17
C GLN A 553 -58.44 56.27 32.21
N LEU A 554 -57.76 57.38 31.89
CA LEU A 554 -56.54 57.38 31.07
C LEU A 554 -55.40 56.63 31.77
N ALA A 555 -55.25 56.78 33.09
CA ALA A 555 -54.26 56.04 33.86
C ALA A 555 -54.52 54.52 33.81
N LEU A 556 -55.80 54.11 33.92
CA LEU A 556 -56.21 52.71 33.79
C LEU A 556 -55.96 52.16 32.38
N LEU A 557 -56.33 52.89 31.32
CA LEU A 557 -56.10 52.45 29.94
C LEU A 557 -54.62 52.29 29.63
N ARG A 558 -53.78 53.25 30.07
CA ARG A 558 -52.31 53.14 29.93
C ARG A 558 -51.74 51.96 30.69
N ALA A 559 -52.26 51.66 31.88
CA ALA A 559 -51.82 50.51 32.65
C ALA A 559 -52.25 49.18 32.00
N LEU A 560 -53.45 49.13 31.42
CA LEU A 560 -53.96 48.00 30.65
C LEU A 560 -53.11 47.76 29.39
N ASP A 561 -52.79 48.81 28.63
CA ASP A 561 -51.93 48.72 27.46
C ASP A 561 -50.52 48.23 27.82
N ARG A 562 -49.97 48.68 28.95
CA ARG A 562 -48.68 48.21 29.48
C ARG A 562 -48.72 46.74 29.90
N MET A 563 -49.80 46.27 30.50
CA MET A 563 -49.98 44.86 30.85
C MET A 563 -50.01 43.97 29.60
N TRP A 564 -50.77 44.38 28.56
CA TRP A 564 -50.79 43.65 27.29
C TRP A 564 -49.45 43.72 26.54
N ALA A 565 -48.74 44.85 26.63
CA ALA A 565 -47.39 44.96 26.11
C ALA A 565 -46.41 44.03 26.84
N ALA A 566 -46.46 43.98 28.17
CA ALA A 566 -45.66 43.05 28.97
C ALA A 566 -45.95 41.59 28.60
N LEU A 567 -47.23 41.22 28.41
CA LEU A 567 -47.59 39.87 27.97
C LEU A 567 -46.99 39.53 26.59
N ARG A 568 -47.07 40.45 25.62
CA ARG A 568 -46.43 40.24 24.31
C ARG A 568 -44.90 40.16 24.43
N ASN A 569 -44.30 40.98 25.28
CA ASN A 569 -42.85 40.99 25.51
C ASN A 569 -42.35 39.68 26.17
N THR A 570 -43.13 39.05 27.05
CA THR A 570 -42.75 37.73 27.61
C THR A 570 -42.68 36.62 26.55
N ILE A 571 -43.45 36.74 25.45
CA ILE A 571 -43.46 35.76 24.36
C ILE A 571 -42.43 36.12 23.27
N ALA A 572 -42.44 37.36 22.80
CA ALA A 572 -41.71 37.80 21.61
C ALA A 572 -40.81 39.05 21.84
N GLY A 573 -40.58 39.43 23.09
CA GLY A 573 -39.73 40.58 23.46
C GLY A 573 -38.24 40.27 23.43
N GLY A 574 -37.43 41.27 23.80
CA GLY A 574 -35.97 41.19 23.77
C GLY A 574 -35.37 40.37 24.89
N HIS A 575 -35.52 40.82 26.15
CA HIS A 575 -34.85 40.20 27.30
C HIS A 575 -35.82 39.38 28.16
N GLY A 576 -35.41 38.19 28.61
CA GLY A 576 -36.21 37.31 29.46
C GLY A 576 -37.42 36.67 28.75
N SER A 577 -37.44 36.68 27.41
CA SER A 577 -38.57 36.20 26.61
C SER A 577 -38.41 34.75 26.15
N LEU A 578 -39.53 34.13 25.75
CA LEU A 578 -39.49 32.81 25.09
C LEU A 578 -38.69 32.84 23.78
N LEU A 579 -38.79 33.93 23.01
CA LEU A 579 -38.04 34.12 21.78
C LEU A 579 -36.52 34.11 22.05
N GLU A 580 -36.04 34.88 23.02
CA GLU A 580 -34.62 34.94 23.37
C GLU A 580 -34.11 33.58 23.87
N TYR A 581 -34.88 32.91 24.74
CA TYR A 581 -34.55 31.57 25.25
C TYR A 581 -34.35 30.54 24.13
N PHE A 582 -35.30 30.43 23.20
CA PHE A 582 -35.21 29.45 22.11
C PHE A 582 -34.20 29.88 21.02
N THR A 583 -34.03 31.18 20.76
CA THR A 583 -33.04 31.69 19.79
C THR A 583 -31.62 31.43 20.26
N THR A 584 -31.30 31.74 21.51
CA THR A 584 -29.97 31.46 22.09
C THR A 584 -29.67 29.96 22.13
N ARG A 585 -30.67 29.12 22.45
CA ARG A 585 -30.52 27.66 22.42
C ARG A 585 -30.32 27.12 20.99
N LEU A 586 -30.99 27.67 19.98
CA LEU A 586 -30.81 27.27 18.59
C LEU A 586 -29.43 27.66 18.08
N ARG A 587 -28.97 28.89 18.40
CA ARG A 587 -27.61 29.37 18.12
C ARG A 587 -26.54 28.45 18.71
N LEU A 588 -26.65 28.12 19.99
CA LEU A 588 -25.72 27.19 20.65
C LEU A 588 -25.73 25.81 19.98
N SER A 589 -26.91 25.29 19.65
CA SER A 589 -27.07 24.02 18.90
C SER A 589 -26.34 24.05 17.56
N ARG A 590 -26.49 25.13 16.78
CA ARG A 590 -25.83 25.32 15.49
C ARG A 590 -24.32 25.45 15.65
N ALA A 591 -23.85 26.21 16.64
CA ALA A 591 -22.43 26.36 16.93
C ALA A 591 -21.78 25.02 17.32
N ILE A 592 -22.45 24.20 18.14
CA ILE A 592 -21.97 22.84 18.48
C ILE A 592 -21.88 21.96 17.22
N ALA A 593 -22.92 21.95 16.38
CA ALA A 593 -22.94 21.16 15.15
C ALA A 593 -21.84 21.61 14.17
N ARG A 594 -21.58 22.92 14.07
CA ARG A 594 -20.48 23.50 13.29
C ARG A 594 -19.13 22.97 13.79
N VAL A 595 -18.88 23.06 15.09
CA VAL A 595 -17.65 22.54 15.71
C VAL A 595 -17.46 21.03 15.44
N GLU A 596 -18.50 20.22 15.65
CA GLU A 596 -18.45 18.77 15.37
C GLU A 596 -18.15 18.47 13.88
N SER A 597 -18.74 19.25 12.96
CA SER A 597 -18.50 19.09 11.54
C SER A 597 -17.07 19.47 11.12
N LEU A 598 -16.53 20.57 11.67
CA LEU A 598 -15.16 21.01 11.42
C LEU A 598 -14.13 20.04 12.00
N LEU A 599 -14.38 19.49 13.20
CA LEU A 599 -13.56 18.44 13.79
C LEU A 599 -13.49 17.19 12.90
N ALA A 600 -14.61 16.77 12.32
CA ALA A 600 -14.64 15.62 11.40
C ALA A 600 -13.86 15.89 10.11
N VAL A 601 -13.92 17.12 9.59
CA VAL A 601 -13.14 17.54 8.41
C VAL A 601 -11.65 17.54 8.73
N GLN A 602 -11.25 18.13 9.88
CA GLN A 602 -9.86 18.14 10.34
C GLN A 602 -9.32 16.72 10.52
N ALA A 603 -10.08 15.82 11.16
CA ALA A 603 -9.68 14.43 11.34
C ALA A 603 -9.48 13.70 10.00
N SER A 604 -10.31 13.96 8.98
CA SER A 604 -10.10 13.39 7.64
C SER A 604 -8.85 13.94 6.97
N LEU A 605 -8.55 15.23 7.13
CA LEU A 605 -7.33 15.83 6.57
C LEU A 605 -6.06 15.38 7.30
N ASP A 606 -6.14 15.14 8.61
CA ASP A 606 -5.05 14.57 9.40
C ASP A 606 -4.74 13.13 8.95
N ALA A 607 -5.76 12.32 8.68
CA ALA A 607 -5.59 10.97 8.15
C ALA A 607 -4.97 10.96 6.73
N ASP A 608 -5.39 11.89 5.86
CA ASP A 608 -4.79 12.06 4.53
C ASP A 608 -3.33 12.51 4.65
N ALA A 609 -3.01 13.42 5.57
CA ALA A 609 -1.63 13.85 5.84
C ALA A 609 -0.75 12.70 6.37
N GLU A 610 -1.26 11.87 7.27
CA GLU A 610 -0.57 10.68 7.76
C GLU A 610 -0.31 9.68 6.61
N SER A 611 -1.32 9.45 5.77
CA SER A 611 -1.20 8.56 4.62
C SER A 611 -0.12 9.03 3.63
N LEU A 612 -0.06 10.33 3.34
CA LEU A 612 1.00 10.92 2.49
C LEU A 612 2.40 10.75 3.11
N LEU A 613 2.53 10.95 4.43
CA LEU A 613 3.80 10.69 5.14
C LEU A 613 4.21 9.22 5.09
N LEU A 614 3.24 8.30 5.17
CA LEU A 614 3.49 6.87 5.03
C LEU A 614 3.90 6.49 3.59
N ILE A 615 3.35 7.16 2.58
CA ILE A 615 3.79 7.01 1.18
C ILE A 615 5.26 7.42 1.01
N ASP A 616 5.66 8.57 1.55
CA ASP A 616 7.06 9.02 1.48
C ASP A 616 8.01 8.02 2.18
N LYS A 617 7.61 7.51 3.35
CA LYS A 617 8.36 6.46 4.07
C LYS A 617 8.43 5.15 3.29
N ALA A 618 7.32 4.71 2.68
CA ALA A 618 7.28 3.52 1.85
C ALA A 618 8.21 3.65 0.62
N ALA A 619 8.23 4.82 -0.03
CA ALA A 619 9.14 5.09 -1.14
C ALA A 619 10.62 5.03 -0.70
N ARG A 620 10.97 5.56 0.48
CA ARG A 620 12.33 5.45 1.05
C ARG A 620 12.72 4.02 1.35
N ARG A 621 11.81 3.25 1.94
CA ARG A 621 12.03 1.83 2.26
C ARG A 621 12.23 1.01 0.99
N ALA A 622 11.33 1.16 0.01
CA ALA A 622 11.41 0.48 -1.27
C ALA A 622 12.74 0.81 -1.99
N ARG A 623 13.18 2.07 -1.94
CA ARG A 623 14.48 2.49 -2.48
C ARG A 623 15.65 1.76 -1.81
N GLY A 624 15.61 1.59 -0.48
CA GLY A 624 16.60 0.81 0.26
C GLY A 624 16.62 -0.66 -0.16
N GLU A 625 15.46 -1.31 -0.15
CA GLU A 625 15.32 -2.73 -0.50
C GLU A 625 15.75 -3.02 -1.94
N LEU A 626 15.42 -2.15 -2.90
CA LEU A 626 15.87 -2.29 -4.29
C LEU A 626 17.38 -2.10 -4.43
N ARG A 627 17.99 -1.16 -3.70
CA ARG A 627 19.46 -0.98 -3.72
C ARG A 627 20.20 -2.16 -3.12
N ASP A 628 19.68 -2.73 -2.04
CA ASP A 628 20.26 -3.91 -1.41
C ASP A 628 20.15 -5.13 -2.35
N HIS A 629 19.01 -5.31 -3.01
CA HIS A 629 18.84 -6.37 -4.01
C HIS A 629 19.79 -6.19 -5.20
N LEU A 630 20.03 -4.96 -5.69
CA LEU A 630 21.02 -4.72 -6.73
C LEU A 630 22.46 -5.06 -6.29
N ARG A 631 22.81 -4.78 -5.03
CA ARG A 631 24.11 -5.19 -4.46
C ARG A 631 24.24 -6.70 -4.35
N GLU A 632 23.17 -7.40 -3.93
CA GLU A 632 23.12 -8.87 -3.88
C GLU A 632 23.30 -9.49 -5.27
N LEU A 633 22.82 -8.83 -6.33
CA LEU A 633 23.07 -9.24 -7.72
C LEU A 633 24.51 -8.99 -8.18
N GLY A 634 25.33 -8.27 -7.41
CA GLY A 634 26.72 -7.94 -7.75
C GLY A 634 26.89 -6.62 -8.50
N VAL A 635 25.94 -5.68 -8.37
CA VAL A 635 26.05 -4.34 -8.96
C VAL A 635 26.62 -3.35 -7.95
N GLU A 636 27.67 -2.62 -8.34
CA GLU A 636 28.15 -1.48 -7.55
C GLU A 636 27.44 -0.21 -8.00
N LEU A 637 26.56 0.30 -7.13
CA LEU A 637 25.85 1.55 -7.34
C LEU A 637 26.77 2.73 -7.04
N ARG A 638 27.23 3.44 -8.07
CA ARG A 638 28.07 4.62 -7.93
C ARG A 638 27.23 5.90 -8.01
N PRO A 639 27.26 6.78 -6.98
CA PRO A 639 26.50 8.02 -7.02
C PRO A 639 27.07 8.95 -8.11
N ASN A 640 26.21 9.42 -9.02
CA ASN A 640 26.52 10.31 -10.14
C ASN A 640 27.44 9.74 -11.23
N GLU A 641 27.78 8.45 -11.16
CA GLU A 641 28.54 7.73 -12.17
C GLU A 641 27.69 6.59 -12.74
N ARG A 642 28.19 5.93 -13.79
CA ARG A 642 27.54 4.74 -14.35
C ARG A 642 27.62 3.60 -13.34
N ASP A 643 26.54 2.83 -13.25
CA ASP A 643 26.51 1.63 -12.43
C ASP A 643 27.53 0.61 -12.96
N ASP A 644 28.31 0.01 -12.06
CA ASP A 644 29.25 -1.04 -12.43
C ASP A 644 28.55 -2.40 -12.31
N ILE A 645 28.16 -2.98 -13.44
CA ILE A 645 27.50 -4.29 -13.53
C ILE A 645 28.49 -5.46 -13.74
N SER A 646 29.79 -5.21 -13.62
CA SER A 646 30.82 -6.23 -13.86
C SER A 646 30.67 -7.46 -12.96
N GLY A 647 30.32 -7.26 -11.68
CA GLY A 647 30.03 -8.33 -10.73
C GLY A 647 28.81 -9.17 -11.13
N LEU A 648 27.75 -8.52 -11.63
CA LEU A 648 26.54 -9.17 -12.14
C LEU A 648 26.83 -10.06 -13.36
N LEU A 649 27.74 -9.63 -14.24
CA LEU A 649 28.17 -10.39 -15.42
C LEU A 649 29.10 -11.57 -15.09
N GLY A 650 29.43 -11.80 -13.81
CA GLY A 650 30.20 -12.96 -13.37
C GLY A 650 31.65 -12.67 -12.94
N ARG A 651 32.11 -11.41 -12.95
CA ARG A 651 33.47 -11.07 -12.50
C ARG A 651 33.65 -11.11 -10.96
N GLY A 652 32.59 -11.38 -10.21
CA GLY A 652 32.52 -11.18 -8.76
C GLY A 652 32.91 -12.35 -7.84
N GLY A 653 33.39 -13.49 -8.34
CA GLY A 653 33.89 -14.55 -7.44
C GLY A 653 33.92 -16.00 -7.94
N GLU A 654 33.34 -16.31 -9.10
CA GLU A 654 33.43 -17.65 -9.71
C GLU A 654 34.57 -17.68 -10.74
N THR A 655 35.59 -18.54 -10.56
CA THR A 655 36.80 -18.56 -11.42
C THR A 655 36.60 -19.35 -12.71
N LEU A 656 35.65 -20.29 -12.74
CA LEU A 656 35.30 -21.09 -13.93
C LEU A 656 34.08 -20.55 -14.69
N VAL A 657 33.60 -19.35 -14.35
CA VAL A 657 32.53 -18.64 -15.06
C VAL A 657 33.05 -17.31 -15.58
N GLU A 658 33.13 -17.17 -16.91
CA GLU A 658 33.57 -15.94 -17.55
C GLU A 658 32.40 -15.16 -18.20
N PRO A 659 32.44 -13.81 -18.20
CA PRO A 659 31.41 -13.02 -18.86
C PRO A 659 31.53 -13.13 -20.39
N PHE A 660 30.39 -13.26 -21.08
CA PHE A 660 30.31 -13.11 -22.54
C PHE A 660 30.77 -11.73 -23.02
N VAL A 661 30.54 -10.71 -22.20
CA VAL A 661 30.63 -9.31 -22.57
C VAL A 661 31.75 -8.61 -21.80
N GLY A 662 32.32 -7.56 -22.41
CA GLY A 662 33.36 -6.74 -21.80
C GLY A 662 32.90 -5.54 -21.02
N ASP A 663 33.88 -4.72 -20.61
CA ASP A 663 33.62 -3.42 -20.01
C ASP A 663 32.83 -2.52 -20.96
N ASP A 664 33.20 -2.50 -22.24
CA ASP A 664 32.48 -1.73 -23.26
C ASP A 664 31.04 -2.20 -23.42
N GLY A 665 30.82 -3.52 -23.46
CA GLY A 665 29.46 -4.03 -23.58
C GLY A 665 28.66 -3.98 -22.27
N ALA A 666 29.33 -3.96 -21.11
CA ALA A 666 28.69 -3.67 -19.83
C ALA A 666 28.22 -2.21 -19.81
N ALA A 667 29.03 -1.29 -20.32
CA ALA A 667 28.64 0.10 -20.52
C ALA A 667 27.47 0.23 -21.52
N ASP A 668 27.49 -0.50 -22.64
CA ASP A 668 26.37 -0.55 -23.60
C ASP A 668 25.06 -1.03 -22.95
N ILE A 669 25.12 -2.02 -22.06
CA ILE A 669 23.93 -2.54 -21.35
C ILE A 669 23.36 -1.49 -20.40
N VAL A 670 24.22 -0.76 -19.68
CA VAL A 670 23.78 0.35 -18.81
C VAL A 670 23.20 1.48 -19.66
N ASP A 671 23.86 1.81 -20.78
CA ASP A 671 23.43 2.84 -21.73
C ASP A 671 22.17 2.47 -22.51
N ALA A 672 21.75 1.20 -22.50
CA ALA A 672 20.47 0.77 -23.08
C ALA A 672 19.27 1.45 -22.38
N LEU A 673 19.42 1.87 -21.12
CA LEU A 673 18.50 2.79 -20.46
C LEU A 673 18.95 4.24 -20.66
N ALA A 674 18.75 4.76 -21.87
CA ALA A 674 19.16 6.11 -22.23
C ALA A 674 18.65 7.18 -21.22
N PRO A 675 19.51 8.12 -20.78
CA PRO A 675 19.15 9.12 -19.77
C PRO A 675 18.07 10.08 -20.28
N GLU A 676 18.01 10.37 -21.58
CA GLU A 676 17.00 11.23 -22.20
C GLU A 676 15.59 10.66 -22.05
N GLY A 677 15.46 9.32 -21.97
CA GLY A 677 14.18 8.65 -21.78
C GLY A 677 13.71 8.59 -20.32
N ARG A 678 14.54 9.01 -19.35
CA ARG A 678 14.25 8.85 -17.91
C ARG A 678 12.93 9.49 -17.51
N GLU A 679 12.68 10.73 -17.94
CA GLU A 679 11.46 11.46 -17.58
C GLU A 679 10.21 10.75 -18.10
N SER A 680 10.22 10.29 -19.36
CA SER A 680 9.12 9.52 -19.95
C SER A 680 8.88 8.21 -19.19
N ARG A 681 9.94 7.47 -18.85
CA ARG A 681 9.82 6.21 -18.07
C ARG A 681 9.18 6.47 -16.71
N VAL A 682 9.63 7.50 -16.01
CA VAL A 682 9.11 7.88 -14.69
C VAL A 682 7.61 8.20 -14.77
N HIS A 683 7.20 9.01 -15.74
CA HIS A 683 5.79 9.34 -15.95
C HIS A 683 4.93 8.12 -16.32
N ASP A 684 5.41 7.25 -17.21
CA ASP A 684 4.66 6.07 -17.63
C ASP A 684 4.48 5.03 -16.50
N VAL A 685 5.53 4.81 -15.70
CA VAL A 685 5.46 3.93 -14.52
C VAL A 685 4.50 4.53 -13.48
N LEU A 686 4.60 5.84 -13.20
CA LEU A 686 3.66 6.54 -12.33
C LEU A 686 2.22 6.45 -12.83
N ALA A 687 1.98 6.66 -14.12
CA ALA A 687 0.65 6.55 -14.72
C ALA A 687 0.08 5.13 -14.60
N THR A 688 0.93 4.11 -14.70
CA THR A 688 0.55 2.71 -14.51
C THR A 688 0.17 2.42 -13.06
N LEU A 689 0.93 2.95 -12.09
CA LEU A 689 0.59 2.85 -10.67
C LEU A 689 -0.68 3.65 -10.34
N ALA A 690 -0.85 4.84 -10.91
CA ALA A 690 -2.01 5.71 -10.73
C ALA A 690 -3.31 5.01 -11.16
N LYS A 691 -3.32 4.30 -12.29
CA LYS A 691 -4.47 3.51 -12.74
C LYS A 691 -4.96 2.49 -11.71
N HIS A 692 -4.06 2.00 -10.84
CA HIS A 692 -4.39 1.07 -9.78
C HIS A 692 -4.83 1.81 -8.50
N TYR A 693 -3.99 2.71 -7.99
CA TYR A 693 -4.17 3.34 -6.69
C TYR A 693 -5.21 4.46 -6.68
N ALA A 694 -5.48 5.12 -7.82
CA ALA A 694 -6.54 6.11 -7.95
C ALA A 694 -7.94 5.49 -7.99
N ARG A 695 -8.05 4.18 -8.28
CA ARG A 695 -9.36 3.53 -8.41
C ARG A 695 -9.95 3.22 -7.04
N GLY A 696 -10.93 4.01 -6.63
CA GLY A 696 -11.66 3.81 -5.37
C GLY A 696 -10.81 4.16 -4.15
N ASP A 697 -9.94 5.17 -4.27
CA ASP A 697 -9.18 5.77 -3.17
C ASP A 697 -8.26 4.79 -2.42
N ARG A 698 -7.87 3.71 -3.11
CA ARG A 698 -7.06 2.61 -2.56
C ARG A 698 -5.76 3.05 -1.91
N TRP A 699 -5.18 4.17 -2.34
CA TRP A 699 -3.93 4.67 -1.74
C TRP A 699 -4.06 4.99 -0.24
N ARG A 700 -5.29 5.18 0.27
CA ARG A 700 -5.59 5.35 1.70
C ARG A 700 -5.64 4.01 2.48
N GLU A 701 -5.80 2.89 1.80
CA GLU A 701 -5.85 1.54 2.39
C GLU A 701 -4.56 0.74 2.13
N GLU A 702 -4.06 0.81 0.89
CA GLU A 702 -2.87 0.16 0.37
C GLU A 702 -1.84 1.23 0.01
N LEU A 703 -0.76 1.34 0.80
CA LEU A 703 0.27 2.36 0.58
C LEU A 703 0.99 2.17 -0.77
N PRO A 704 0.95 3.16 -1.67
CA PRO A 704 1.81 3.20 -2.86
C PRO A 704 3.29 2.92 -2.51
N PHE A 705 3.98 2.24 -3.42
CA PHE A 705 5.40 1.85 -3.30
C PHE A 705 5.74 0.78 -2.25
N ALA A 706 4.84 0.45 -1.31
CA ALA A 706 5.05 -0.66 -0.38
C ALA A 706 5.02 -2.04 -1.07
N ASP A 707 4.20 -2.18 -2.12
CA ASP A 707 4.14 -3.39 -2.95
C ASP A 707 5.25 -3.38 -4.03
N LEU A 708 6.41 -3.93 -3.68
CA LEU A 708 7.54 -4.06 -4.61
C LEU A 708 7.21 -4.90 -5.84
N ALA A 709 6.35 -5.92 -5.72
CA ALA A 709 5.99 -6.77 -6.85
C ALA A 709 5.24 -5.96 -7.91
N ARG A 710 4.33 -5.08 -7.49
CA ARG A 710 3.61 -4.18 -8.39
C ARG A 710 4.50 -3.10 -8.99
N LEU A 711 5.41 -2.54 -8.20
CA LEU A 711 6.40 -1.58 -8.69
C LEU A 711 7.29 -2.21 -9.79
N ARG A 712 7.77 -3.44 -9.57
CA ARG A 712 8.54 -4.22 -10.55
C ARG A 712 7.75 -4.51 -11.82
N ARG A 713 6.48 -4.94 -11.70
CA ARG A 713 5.60 -5.17 -12.85
C ARG A 713 5.33 -3.89 -13.65
N ALA A 714 5.15 -2.75 -12.99
CA ALA A 714 4.98 -1.48 -13.69
C ALA A 714 6.26 -1.06 -14.45
N SER A 715 7.42 -1.49 -13.97
CA SER A 715 8.73 -1.18 -14.55
C SER A 715 9.17 -2.15 -15.67
N GLU A 716 8.55 -3.33 -15.78
CA GLU A 716 8.91 -4.39 -16.73
C GLU A 716 9.01 -3.92 -18.18
N ARG A 717 8.01 -3.17 -18.65
CA ARG A 717 7.96 -2.69 -20.04
C ARG A 717 9.15 -1.79 -20.40
N HIS A 718 9.64 -1.02 -19.44
CA HIS A 718 10.76 -0.09 -19.66
C HIS A 718 12.12 -0.74 -19.39
N ALA A 719 12.15 -1.88 -18.70
CA ALA A 719 13.33 -2.70 -18.50
C ALA A 719 13.65 -3.62 -19.70
N ASP A 720 12.72 -3.73 -20.65
CA ASP A 720 12.82 -4.61 -21.83
C ASP A 720 14.13 -4.43 -22.63
N PRO A 721 14.64 -3.19 -22.89
CA PRO A 721 15.90 -2.99 -23.60
C PRO A 721 17.10 -3.70 -22.97
N ILE A 722 17.14 -3.83 -21.64
CA ILE A 722 18.17 -4.59 -20.92
C ILE A 722 17.84 -6.08 -20.94
N ALA A 723 16.58 -6.44 -20.69
CA ALA A 723 16.14 -7.83 -20.58
C ALA A 723 16.23 -8.63 -21.91
N THR A 724 16.14 -7.92 -23.03
CA THR A 724 16.25 -8.47 -24.39
C THR A 724 17.55 -8.06 -25.08
N TRP A 725 18.51 -7.49 -24.35
CA TRP A 725 19.79 -7.09 -24.92
C TRP A 725 20.52 -8.30 -25.52
N ASP A 726 20.96 -8.18 -26.77
CA ASP A 726 21.57 -9.28 -27.50
C ASP A 726 23.09 -9.05 -27.68
N PRO A 727 23.95 -9.94 -27.13
CA PRO A 727 25.40 -9.87 -27.32
C PRO A 727 25.85 -10.09 -28.77
N PHE A 728 24.98 -10.53 -29.67
CA PHE A 728 25.27 -10.75 -31.08
C PHE A 728 24.52 -9.78 -32.02
N ALA A 729 23.84 -8.75 -31.47
CA ALA A 729 23.18 -7.75 -32.28
C ALA A 729 24.20 -6.78 -32.91
N GLY A 730 24.31 -6.81 -34.25
CA GLY A 730 25.22 -5.97 -35.03
C GLY A 730 26.61 -6.57 -35.22
N ALA A 731 27.27 -6.21 -36.32
CA ALA A 731 28.53 -6.84 -36.74
C ALA A 731 29.70 -6.60 -35.76
N GLU A 732 29.85 -5.38 -35.25
CA GLU A 732 30.93 -5.02 -34.33
C GLU A 732 30.81 -5.73 -32.98
N ARG A 733 29.62 -5.70 -32.37
CA ARG A 733 29.35 -6.39 -31.11
C ARG A 733 29.46 -7.90 -31.25
N ALA A 734 28.89 -8.49 -32.30
CA ALA A 734 29.00 -9.92 -32.56
C ALA A 734 30.48 -10.34 -32.73
N SER A 735 31.28 -9.52 -33.41
CA SER A 735 32.72 -9.75 -33.54
C SER A 735 33.45 -9.69 -32.19
N ALA A 736 33.19 -8.68 -31.36
CA ALA A 736 33.81 -8.53 -30.05
C ALA A 736 33.44 -9.68 -29.08
N THR A 737 32.16 -10.07 -29.07
CA THR A 737 31.68 -11.22 -28.29
C THR A 737 32.31 -12.53 -28.80
N ALA A 738 32.39 -12.74 -30.12
CA ALA A 738 33.02 -13.92 -30.69
C ALA A 738 34.52 -14.00 -30.37
N GLU A 739 35.23 -12.86 -30.41
CA GLU A 739 36.64 -12.78 -29.99
C GLU A 739 36.82 -13.13 -28.52
N ARG A 740 35.91 -12.70 -27.64
CA ARG A 740 35.91 -13.08 -26.23
C ARG A 740 35.68 -14.57 -26.01
N ILE A 741 34.70 -15.16 -26.69
CA ILE A 741 34.42 -16.60 -26.62
C ILE A 741 35.63 -17.39 -27.13
N ALA A 742 36.23 -16.99 -28.25
CA ALA A 742 37.44 -17.62 -28.77
C ALA A 742 38.62 -17.48 -27.78
N GLY A 743 38.77 -16.30 -27.16
CA GLY A 743 39.76 -16.04 -26.12
C GLY A 743 39.55 -16.89 -24.86
N PHE A 744 38.29 -17.05 -24.42
CA PHE A 744 37.89 -17.95 -23.34
C PHE A 744 38.30 -19.39 -23.66
N VAL A 745 37.88 -19.92 -24.82
CA VAL A 745 38.22 -21.27 -25.26
C VAL A 745 39.75 -21.47 -25.32
N ARG A 746 40.50 -20.50 -25.83
CA ARG A 746 41.97 -20.52 -25.87
C ARG A 746 42.58 -20.55 -24.48
N ARG A 747 42.10 -19.71 -23.56
CA ARG A 747 42.58 -19.67 -22.16
C ARG A 747 42.31 -21.01 -21.49
N GLN A 748 41.06 -21.47 -21.54
CA GLN A 748 40.64 -22.72 -20.89
C GLN A 748 41.36 -23.94 -21.46
N ARG A 749 41.64 -23.99 -22.77
CA ARG A 749 42.49 -25.04 -23.36
C ARG A 749 43.92 -25.05 -22.83
N ARG A 750 44.47 -23.89 -22.45
CA ARG A 750 45.83 -23.78 -21.91
C ARG A 750 45.87 -24.10 -20.41
N SER A 751 44.86 -23.65 -19.66
CA SER A 751 44.79 -23.78 -18.20
C SER A 751 44.21 -25.12 -17.76
N LEU A 752 43.13 -25.57 -18.40
CA LEU A 752 42.42 -26.80 -18.04
C LEU A 752 42.96 -27.95 -18.90
N ARG A 753 43.83 -28.74 -18.29
CA ARG A 753 44.20 -30.09 -18.75
C ARG A 753 43.62 -31.13 -17.80
N GLY A 754 43.62 -32.40 -18.20
CA GLY A 754 42.85 -33.48 -17.59
C GLY A 754 42.78 -33.48 -16.06
N ALA A 755 41.62 -33.87 -15.53
CA ALA A 755 41.26 -33.83 -14.11
C ALA A 755 41.71 -35.07 -13.29
N LEU A 756 42.28 -36.09 -13.93
CA LEU A 756 42.90 -37.24 -13.29
C LEU A 756 44.37 -37.30 -13.71
N ASN A 757 45.26 -37.65 -12.78
CA ASN A 757 46.68 -37.77 -13.07
C ASN A 757 46.97 -39.11 -13.76
N PHE A 758 47.33 -39.11 -15.05
CA PHE A 758 47.56 -40.32 -15.85
C PHE A 758 49.05 -40.74 -15.89
N SER A 759 49.33 -42.04 -15.85
CA SER A 759 50.68 -42.57 -16.08
C SER A 759 50.87 -42.96 -17.54
N GLY A 760 51.65 -42.18 -18.29
CA GLY A 760 51.94 -42.44 -19.70
C GLY A 760 51.20 -41.48 -20.64
N TYR A 761 51.95 -40.69 -21.41
CA TYR A 761 51.41 -39.71 -22.37
C TYR A 761 51.31 -40.26 -23.80
N GLU A 762 51.26 -41.58 -23.95
CA GLU A 762 51.17 -42.28 -25.24
C GLU A 762 49.70 -42.50 -25.63
N GLU A 763 49.41 -42.57 -26.94
CA GLU A 763 48.05 -42.65 -27.51
C GLU A 763 47.28 -43.94 -27.14
N LEU A 764 47.93 -44.85 -26.41
CA LEU A 764 47.43 -46.16 -26.00
C LEU A 764 47.69 -46.34 -24.50
N ASP A 765 46.67 -46.78 -23.77
CA ASP A 765 46.86 -47.31 -22.42
C ASP A 765 47.51 -48.71 -22.45
N ALA A 766 47.99 -49.19 -21.30
CA ALA A 766 48.56 -50.53 -21.08
C ALA A 766 47.64 -51.67 -21.54
N THR A 767 46.33 -51.44 -21.64
CA THR A 767 45.32 -52.36 -22.16
C THR A 767 45.19 -52.37 -23.70
N GLY A 768 45.89 -51.47 -24.40
CA GLY A 768 45.83 -51.32 -25.86
C GLY A 768 44.59 -50.55 -26.35
N VAL A 769 43.82 -49.94 -25.45
CA VAL A 769 42.71 -49.06 -25.81
C VAL A 769 43.29 -47.70 -26.24
N THR A 770 42.92 -47.26 -27.44
CA THR A 770 43.24 -45.90 -27.90
C THR A 770 42.46 -44.91 -27.06
N HIS A 771 43.18 -44.11 -26.27
CA HIS A 771 42.58 -42.94 -25.66
C HIS A 771 42.82 -41.75 -26.60
N PRO A 772 41.81 -41.29 -27.34
CA PRO A 772 41.85 -39.92 -27.78
C PRO A 772 41.60 -39.08 -26.52
N PHE A 773 42.63 -38.86 -25.69
CA PHE A 773 42.75 -37.52 -25.14
C PHE A 773 42.83 -36.63 -26.36
N ARG A 774 41.68 -36.11 -26.80
CA ARG A 774 41.67 -34.99 -27.72
C ARG A 774 42.36 -33.89 -26.93
N ARG A 775 43.69 -33.77 -27.08
CA ARG A 775 44.56 -32.77 -26.40
C ARG A 775 44.07 -31.33 -26.59
N SER A 776 43.01 -31.12 -27.38
CA SER A 776 42.37 -29.85 -27.65
C SER A 776 41.12 -29.55 -26.79
N GLY A 777 40.50 -30.55 -26.14
CA GLY A 777 39.13 -30.42 -25.61
C GLY A 777 38.12 -30.09 -26.71
N GLU A 778 36.86 -29.84 -26.32
CA GLU A 778 35.79 -29.41 -27.22
C GLU A 778 35.13 -28.15 -26.67
N ALA A 779 34.77 -27.22 -27.56
CA ALA A 779 34.00 -26.04 -27.19
C ALA A 779 32.61 -26.10 -27.80
N ILE A 780 31.60 -25.91 -26.96
CA ILE A 780 30.19 -25.87 -27.35
C ILE A 780 29.75 -24.42 -27.27
N VAL A 781 29.42 -23.83 -28.41
CA VAL A 781 29.24 -22.39 -28.57
C VAL A 781 27.84 -22.13 -29.14
N PRO A 782 27.15 -21.03 -28.76
CA PRO A 782 25.85 -20.67 -29.33
C PRO A 782 25.84 -20.75 -30.87
N ARG A 783 24.77 -21.30 -31.45
CA ARG A 783 24.64 -21.46 -32.92
C ARG A 783 24.86 -20.15 -33.68
N SER A 784 24.38 -19.03 -33.13
CA SER A 784 24.55 -17.69 -33.68
C SER A 784 26.00 -17.24 -33.74
N ALA A 785 26.85 -17.69 -32.81
CA ALA A 785 28.25 -17.29 -32.69
C ALA A 785 29.22 -18.26 -33.39
N LEU A 786 28.78 -19.48 -33.71
CA LEU A 786 29.64 -20.57 -34.18
C LEU A 786 30.52 -20.19 -35.39
N ALA A 787 29.94 -19.53 -36.41
CA ALA A 787 30.67 -19.16 -37.62
C ALA A 787 31.76 -18.13 -37.34
N LEU A 788 31.44 -17.09 -36.56
CA LEU A 788 32.38 -16.03 -36.18
C LEU A 788 33.48 -16.55 -35.25
N VAL A 789 33.13 -17.38 -34.27
CA VAL A 789 34.12 -18.00 -33.37
C VAL A 789 35.05 -18.94 -34.16
N ARG A 790 34.52 -19.67 -35.15
CA ARG A 790 35.33 -20.52 -36.04
C ARG A 790 36.31 -19.69 -36.86
N GLU A 791 35.86 -18.62 -37.50
CA GLU A 791 36.72 -17.70 -38.26
C GLU A 791 37.87 -17.16 -37.39
N ARG A 792 37.56 -16.75 -36.14
CA ARG A 792 38.56 -16.24 -35.19
C ARG A 792 39.53 -17.31 -34.69
N ALA A 793 39.05 -18.53 -34.46
CA ALA A 793 39.90 -19.66 -34.09
C ALA A 793 40.83 -20.06 -35.25
N GLU A 794 40.33 -20.08 -36.49
CA GLU A 794 41.11 -20.37 -37.69
C GLU A 794 42.16 -19.29 -37.96
N ALA A 795 41.82 -18.01 -37.81
CA ALA A 795 42.77 -16.90 -37.91
C ALA A 795 43.92 -17.01 -36.90
N ALA A 796 43.66 -17.60 -35.72
CA ALA A 796 44.67 -17.89 -34.71
C ALA A 796 45.41 -19.22 -34.92
N SER A 797 45.18 -19.92 -36.05
CA SER A 797 45.73 -21.24 -36.37
C SER A 797 45.39 -22.33 -35.34
N GLU A 798 44.22 -22.23 -34.71
CA GLU A 798 43.82 -23.16 -33.66
C GLU A 798 43.01 -24.33 -34.20
N ARG A 799 43.52 -25.55 -34.01
CA ARG A 799 42.75 -26.78 -34.19
C ARG A 799 41.94 -27.08 -32.92
N ILE A 800 40.75 -26.51 -32.80
CA ILE A 800 39.78 -26.81 -31.72
C ILE A 800 38.48 -27.32 -32.34
N VAL A 801 37.90 -28.36 -31.75
CA VAL A 801 36.60 -28.89 -32.18
C VAL A 801 35.52 -27.97 -31.62
N LEU A 802 34.94 -27.15 -32.50
CA LEU A 802 33.82 -26.26 -32.18
C LEU A 802 32.49 -26.94 -32.54
N ARG A 803 31.58 -27.02 -31.57
CA ARG A 803 30.25 -27.61 -31.73
C ARG A 803 29.15 -26.57 -31.52
N PRO A 804 28.03 -26.66 -32.26
CA PRO A 804 26.86 -25.83 -31.99
C PRO A 804 26.18 -26.27 -30.68
N GLY A 805 26.03 -25.35 -29.74
CA GLY A 805 25.15 -25.48 -28.58
C GLY A 805 23.75 -24.96 -28.87
N VAL A 806 22.74 -25.50 -28.17
CA VAL A 806 21.34 -25.03 -28.27
C VAL A 806 21.11 -23.77 -27.43
N GLU A 807 21.88 -23.58 -26.36
CA GLU A 807 21.80 -22.39 -25.52
C GLU A 807 22.36 -21.16 -26.22
N GLU A 808 21.60 -20.06 -26.16
CA GLU A 808 21.99 -18.77 -26.76
C GLU A 808 22.94 -17.96 -25.86
N ASP A 809 22.92 -18.25 -24.55
CA ASP A 809 23.53 -17.42 -23.50
C ASP A 809 24.74 -18.05 -22.82
N ARG A 810 25.14 -19.26 -23.23
CA ARG A 810 26.26 -19.97 -22.62
C ARG A 810 27.14 -20.63 -23.64
N ALA A 811 28.44 -20.55 -23.40
CA ALA A 811 29.45 -21.26 -24.15
C ALA A 811 30.25 -22.13 -23.17
N TYR A 812 30.46 -23.38 -23.52
CA TYR A 812 31.10 -24.35 -22.66
C TYR A 812 32.46 -24.72 -23.25
N TYR A 813 33.48 -24.82 -22.40
CA TYR A 813 34.70 -25.56 -22.71
C TYR A 813 34.70 -26.84 -21.90
N VAL A 814 34.76 -27.98 -22.59
CA VAL A 814 34.59 -29.30 -21.99
C VAL A 814 35.74 -30.18 -22.42
N LEU A 815 36.42 -30.74 -21.43
CA LEU A 815 37.37 -31.83 -21.63
C LEU A 815 36.81 -33.05 -20.93
N THR A 816 36.56 -34.11 -21.68
CA THR A 816 36.01 -35.36 -21.15
C THR A 816 36.81 -36.54 -21.68
N ALA A 817 37.00 -37.55 -20.85
CA ALA A 817 37.53 -38.84 -21.24
C ALA A 817 36.69 -39.93 -20.61
N SER A 818 36.31 -40.93 -21.41
CA SER A 818 35.51 -42.08 -20.98
C SER A 818 36.25 -43.37 -21.31
N GLY A 819 35.86 -44.47 -20.68
CA GLY A 819 36.49 -45.76 -20.94
C GLY A 819 37.90 -45.84 -20.37
N ILE A 820 38.14 -45.25 -19.20
CA ILE A 820 39.47 -45.17 -18.60
C ILE A 820 39.73 -46.47 -17.83
N ALA A 821 40.82 -47.15 -18.15
CA ALA A 821 41.27 -48.29 -17.36
C ALA A 821 41.79 -47.79 -16.00
N GLU A 822 41.49 -48.51 -14.92
CA GLU A 822 42.01 -48.18 -13.59
C GLU A 822 43.55 -48.12 -13.58
N SER A 823 44.20 -49.01 -14.36
CA SER A 823 45.66 -49.08 -14.54
C SER A 823 46.30 -47.82 -15.14
N ALA A 824 45.50 -46.99 -15.81
CA ALA A 824 45.98 -45.80 -16.50
C ALA A 824 46.13 -44.58 -15.56
N VAL A 825 45.53 -44.64 -14.37
CA VAL A 825 45.44 -43.51 -13.44
C VAL A 825 46.55 -43.61 -12.39
N ALA A 826 47.58 -42.79 -12.53
CA ALA A 826 48.78 -42.81 -11.69
C ALA A 826 48.48 -42.58 -10.20
N SER A 827 47.49 -41.73 -9.90
CA SER A 827 47.07 -41.42 -8.52
C SER A 827 46.43 -42.63 -7.80
N LEU A 828 45.88 -43.59 -8.55
CA LEU A 828 45.30 -44.83 -8.01
C LEU A 828 46.36 -45.92 -7.74
N HIS A 829 47.61 -45.72 -8.15
CA HIS A 829 48.70 -46.68 -7.95
C HIS A 829 49.83 -46.20 -7.05
N SER A 830 49.99 -44.88 -6.89
CA SER A 830 51.21 -44.27 -6.36
C SER A 830 51.22 -44.01 -4.84
N VAL A 831 50.39 -44.70 -4.05
CA VAL A 831 50.40 -44.52 -2.59
C VAL A 831 51.52 -45.34 -1.94
N ALA A 832 52.76 -45.06 -2.32
CA ALA A 832 53.93 -45.42 -1.52
C ALA A 832 54.06 -44.41 -0.37
N LYS A 833 53.99 -44.92 0.86
CA LYS A 833 54.15 -44.22 2.14
C LYS A 833 55.15 -43.04 2.02
N PRO A 834 54.79 -41.79 2.36
CA PRO A 834 55.75 -40.70 2.34
C PRO A 834 56.89 -41.06 3.28
N ALA A 835 58.12 -41.02 2.76
CA ALA A 835 59.31 -41.08 3.61
C ALA A 835 59.22 -39.89 4.58
N PRO A 836 59.48 -40.09 5.89
CA PRO A 836 59.46 -38.98 6.84
C PRO A 836 60.39 -37.88 6.34
N ALA A 837 59.90 -36.65 6.32
CA ALA A 837 60.67 -35.48 5.94
C ALA A 837 62.00 -35.49 6.71
N VAL A 838 63.11 -35.56 5.98
CA VAL A 838 64.45 -35.39 6.56
C VAL A 838 64.51 -33.95 7.05
N ASP A 839 64.63 -33.81 8.36
CA ASP A 839 64.80 -32.54 9.04
C ASP A 839 66.12 -31.90 8.56
N PRO A 840 66.11 -30.77 7.86
CA PRO A 840 67.31 -30.18 7.26
C PRO A 840 68.35 -29.65 8.27
N ASN A 841 68.09 -29.83 9.57
CA ASN A 841 68.97 -29.41 10.66
C ASN A 841 69.70 -30.55 11.40
N SER A 842 69.60 -31.81 10.97
CA SER A 842 70.40 -32.90 11.55
C SER A 842 71.82 -32.93 10.96
N THR A 843 72.67 -32.05 11.45
CA THR A 843 74.13 -32.13 11.25
C THR A 843 74.72 -33.11 12.27
N GLU A 844 74.72 -34.40 11.94
CA GLU A 844 75.64 -35.35 12.59
C GLU A 844 77.01 -35.24 11.92
N SER A 845 77.97 -34.73 12.70
CA SER A 845 79.40 -34.74 12.37
C SER A 845 79.98 -36.13 12.59
N PRO A 846 80.91 -36.61 11.75
CA PRO A 846 81.49 -37.94 11.90
C PRO A 846 82.53 -37.95 13.03
N SER A 847 82.43 -38.95 13.91
CA SER A 847 83.54 -39.46 14.74
C SER A 847 83.44 -40.97 14.84
#